data_AF-A0A061IA88-F1
#
_entry.id   AF-A0A061IA88-F1
#
_cell.length_a   1.000
_cell.length_b   1.000
_cell.length_c   1.000
_cell.angle_alpha   90.00
_cell.angle_beta   90.00
_cell.angle_gamma   90.00
#
_symmetry.space_group_name_H-M   'P 1'
#
loop_
_entity.id
_entity.type
_entity.pdbx_description
1 polymer ?
#
loop_
_entity_poly.entity_id
_entity_poly.type
_entity_poly.pdbx_seq_one_letter_code
_entity_poly.pdbx_strand_id
1 'polypeptide(L)'
;MRYRGCPLLGSLSLKKKRNLHRFKSCVLSLAQSINRPMGVALSRSAQWTAAGYETGTLEITALNESILNEIIEFVEPFVYKYPQEAKFVFIEPLEWKTNLEPSAFESGYIVSETTAKSEEVDKDGEPLLLLCVPNIKVRSFGQLSQFLSFAKDNKLQEAQACIEANREPMVKILGSYYDEMTDDPPTITILDSITSDQDMHNKRKIAILLKQLDLHLLNHSLKHISEGIRLNPATFKKDIELLKRYSGKGDETVLESIDYTSDYEFSNGCRAPPWRQSQGEVCYVIVKPHDVDALCLTCSAEGVFLNGGKTEEEGEINYERQGEIYKDLVTCLKDKSPVFSENMSKHELRFSEDQQKDSDTYDKPKIEEVQSSVTSSDKSKTEKSQISFGKSPMTKRLEPSLNWRATVDYKEYVLVSSADSMPVVILLLQPQSRCSLHCELIVVLSKSGEKVEETASESSSESEEDEEPPDHRQEANADLPSEYWQIQKLVKYLKGGNQTATVIALCSMRDFNLAQETCQLAIRDVGGLEVLINLLDTDEVKCKIGSLKILKEISHNPQIRRNIVDLGGLPIMVNILDSPHKSLKCLAAETIANVAKFKRARRAVRHHGGITKLVALLDCGHHSTEPTQPSLYETRDVEVARCGAQALWSCSKSHSNKEAIRKAGGIPLLARLLKTSHEDMLIPVVGTLQECASEENYRAAIKAERIIENLVKNLNSENEQLQEHCAMAIYQCAEDEETRDLVRQHGGLKPLASLLNNTDNKERLAAVTGAIWKCSISKENVIKFREYKAIETLVGLLTDQPEEVLVNVVGALGECCQEYENRVIVRRCGGIQPLVNLLVGINQALLVNVTKAVGACAVDPESMSIIDRLDGVRLLWSLLKNPHPDVKASAAWALCPCIENAKDAGEMVRSFVGGLELVVNLLKSDNKEVLASVCAAITNIAKDQENLAVITDHGVVPLLSKLANTNNDKLRRHLAEAISRCCMWGRNRVAFGEHKAVAPLVRYLKSNDTNVHRATAQALYQLSEDADNCITMHENGAVKLLLDMVGSPDQDLQEAAAGCISNIRRLALATEKARYT
;
A
#
# COMPACT_ATOMS: atom_id res chain seq x y z
N MET A 1 29.96 -31.93 35.61
CA MET A 1 30.03 -31.27 34.29
C MET A 1 28.73 -31.55 33.55
N ARG A 2 28.11 -30.52 32.94
CA ARG A 2 26.88 -30.60 32.14
C ARG A 2 27.17 -29.96 30.78
N TYR A 3 26.73 -30.56 29.69
CA TYR A 3 26.56 -29.86 28.41
C TYR A 3 25.06 -29.76 28.10
N ARG A 4 24.61 -28.56 27.71
CA ARG A 4 23.21 -28.25 27.37
C ARG A 4 22.94 -28.56 25.90
N GLY A 5 21.75 -29.03 25.57
CA GLY A 5 21.31 -29.25 24.18
C GLY A 5 20.75 -27.98 23.52
N CYS A 6 20.95 -27.87 22.20
CA CYS A 6 20.48 -26.74 21.38
C CYS A 6 19.04 -26.95 20.85
N PRO A 7 18.16 -25.95 20.93
CA PRO A 7 16.88 -25.94 20.22
C PRO A 7 16.94 -25.04 18.96
N LEU A 8 17.15 -25.63 17.77
CA LEU A 8 17.24 -24.89 16.49
C LEU A 8 16.10 -25.17 15.49
N LEU A 9 15.01 -25.78 15.94
CA LEU A 9 13.89 -26.22 15.08
C LEU A 9 12.75 -25.17 14.89
N GLY A 10 12.75 -24.06 15.62
CA GLY A 10 11.67 -23.06 15.55
C GLY A 10 11.74 -22.07 14.38
N SER A 11 12.93 -21.76 13.87
CA SER A 11 13.16 -20.63 12.95
C SER A 11 12.86 -20.92 11.47
N LEU A 12 12.77 -22.20 11.08
CA LEU A 12 12.55 -22.64 9.69
C LEU A 12 11.10 -22.45 9.20
N SER A 13 10.11 -22.41 10.09
CA SER A 13 8.69 -22.28 9.71
C SER A 13 8.33 -20.87 9.24
N LEU A 14 8.88 -19.84 9.89
CA LEU A 14 8.60 -18.42 9.60
C LEU A 14 9.23 -17.94 8.27
N LYS A 15 10.43 -18.42 7.91
CA LYS A 15 11.04 -18.11 6.59
C LYS A 15 10.29 -18.77 5.43
N LYS A 16 9.72 -19.96 5.62
CA LYS A 16 8.84 -20.62 4.62
C LYS A 16 7.63 -19.74 4.25
N LYS A 17 6.97 -19.10 5.23
CA LYS A 17 5.83 -18.20 4.96
C LYS A 17 6.24 -16.91 4.24
N ARG A 18 7.39 -16.31 4.56
CA ARG A 18 7.85 -15.05 3.91
C ARG A 18 8.25 -15.26 2.45
N ASN A 19 8.89 -16.38 2.11
CA ASN A 19 9.22 -16.72 0.73
C ASN A 19 7.98 -17.13 -0.08
N LEU A 20 7.02 -17.83 0.53
CA LEU A 20 5.72 -18.06 -0.11
C LEU A 20 5.01 -16.73 -0.42
N HIS A 21 5.22 -15.68 0.38
CA HIS A 21 4.63 -14.36 0.14
C HIS A 21 5.28 -13.57 -1.00
N ARG A 22 6.60 -13.69 -1.21
CA ARG A 22 7.28 -13.11 -2.40
C ARG A 22 7.03 -13.92 -3.66
N PHE A 23 7.02 -15.25 -3.57
CA PHE A 23 6.63 -16.11 -4.70
C PHE A 23 5.16 -15.86 -5.08
N LYS A 24 4.25 -15.77 -4.10
CA LYS A 24 2.88 -15.29 -4.32
C LYS A 24 2.85 -13.86 -4.88
N SER A 25 3.66 -12.92 -4.40
CA SER A 25 3.67 -11.54 -4.96
C SER A 25 4.13 -11.50 -6.42
N CYS A 26 5.08 -12.35 -6.82
CA CYS A 26 5.52 -12.47 -8.21
C CYS A 26 4.44 -13.15 -9.07
N VAL A 27 3.87 -14.26 -8.58
CA VAL A 27 2.75 -14.97 -9.23
C VAL A 27 1.45 -14.13 -9.25
N LEU A 28 1.22 -13.23 -8.28
CA LEU A 28 0.12 -12.27 -8.27
C LEU A 28 0.39 -11.10 -9.21
N SER A 29 1.62 -10.60 -9.31
CA SER A 29 2.01 -9.61 -10.33
C SER A 29 1.86 -10.19 -11.76
N LEU A 30 2.16 -11.49 -11.92
CA LEU A 30 1.94 -12.24 -13.15
C LEU A 30 0.46 -12.53 -13.42
N ALA A 31 -0.32 -12.95 -12.42
CA ALA A 31 -1.77 -13.10 -12.55
C ALA A 31 -2.47 -11.76 -12.85
N GLN A 32 -2.01 -10.66 -12.25
CA GLN A 32 -2.42 -9.28 -12.58
C GLN A 32 -1.87 -8.78 -13.92
N SER A 33 -1.06 -9.58 -14.63
CA SER A 33 -0.61 -9.33 -16.00
C SER A 33 -1.35 -10.19 -17.04
N ILE A 34 -2.13 -11.19 -16.62
CA ILE A 34 -2.99 -12.00 -17.52
C ILE A 34 -4.22 -11.17 -17.96
N ASN A 35 -4.70 -10.25 -17.12
CA ASN A 35 -5.85 -9.38 -17.40
C ASN A 35 -5.40 -7.94 -17.76
N ARG A 36 -4.54 -7.78 -18.77
CA ARG A 36 -4.01 -6.47 -19.23
C ARG A 36 -4.04 -6.33 -20.77
N PRO A 37 -4.03 -5.09 -21.30
CA PRO A 37 -4.08 -4.85 -22.75
C PRO A 37 -2.90 -5.47 -23.50
N MET A 38 -3.18 -5.94 -24.71
CA MET A 38 -2.29 -6.68 -25.61
C MET A 38 -1.04 -5.90 -26.01
N GLY A 39 0.14 -6.51 -25.96
CA GLY A 39 1.43 -5.86 -26.26
C GLY A 39 2.33 -5.68 -25.03
N VAL A 40 2.06 -6.40 -23.94
CA VAL A 40 2.85 -6.32 -22.70
C VAL A 40 4.23 -6.94 -22.88
N ALA A 41 4.38 -7.96 -23.72
CA ALA A 41 5.66 -8.64 -23.90
C ALA A 41 6.73 -7.70 -24.47
N LEU A 42 6.39 -6.91 -25.50
CA LEU A 42 7.32 -5.94 -26.10
C LEU A 42 7.63 -4.73 -25.19
N SER A 43 6.67 -4.33 -24.35
CA SER A 43 6.82 -3.17 -23.46
C SER A 43 7.41 -3.49 -22.08
N ARG A 44 7.41 -4.76 -21.65
CA ARG A 44 7.92 -5.17 -20.32
C ARG A 44 8.88 -6.36 -20.31
N SER A 45 8.86 -7.24 -21.29
CA SER A 45 9.74 -8.43 -21.35
C SER A 45 10.96 -8.23 -22.24
N ALA A 46 10.83 -7.45 -23.33
CA ALA A 46 11.96 -7.05 -24.16
C ALA A 46 12.89 -6.07 -23.41
N GLN A 47 14.19 -6.22 -23.61
CA GLN A 47 15.23 -5.42 -22.95
C GLN A 47 15.62 -4.22 -23.82
N TRP A 48 15.49 -3.01 -23.28
CA TRP A 48 15.72 -1.76 -24.00
C TRP A 48 16.88 -0.98 -23.36
N THR A 49 17.72 -0.38 -24.21
CA THR A 49 18.89 0.39 -23.77
C THR A 49 18.48 1.59 -22.90
N ALA A 50 19.30 1.88 -21.87
CA ALA A 50 19.08 2.94 -20.89
C ALA A 50 19.36 4.37 -21.43
N ALA A 51 18.67 4.75 -22.50
CA ALA A 51 18.54 6.13 -22.96
C ALA A 51 17.12 6.66 -22.66
N GLY A 52 16.97 7.99 -22.59
CA GLY A 52 15.69 8.63 -22.25
C GLY A 52 14.52 8.23 -23.15
N TYR A 53 13.30 8.49 -22.68
CA TYR A 53 12.01 7.90 -23.10
C TYR A 53 11.68 7.91 -24.61
N GLU A 54 12.45 8.61 -25.44
CA GLU A 54 12.22 8.84 -26.87
C GLU A 54 13.24 8.17 -27.81
N THR A 55 14.39 7.63 -27.34
CA THR A 55 15.47 7.15 -28.26
C THR A 55 16.19 5.84 -27.85
N GLY A 56 15.54 4.93 -27.11
CA GLY A 56 16.15 3.63 -26.77
C GLY A 56 16.00 2.56 -27.88
N THR A 57 17.10 1.92 -28.26
CA THR A 57 17.14 0.71 -29.12
C THR A 57 16.99 -0.57 -28.28
N LEU A 58 16.65 -1.70 -28.91
CA LEU A 58 16.65 -3.00 -28.26
C LEU A 58 18.10 -3.42 -27.93
N GLU A 59 18.30 -4.02 -26.76
CA GLU A 59 19.59 -4.58 -26.37
C GLU A 59 19.87 -5.88 -27.13
N ILE A 60 21.12 -6.13 -27.49
CA ILE A 60 21.54 -7.37 -28.17
C ILE A 60 21.64 -8.48 -27.10
N THR A 61 20.52 -9.13 -26.82
CA THR A 61 20.41 -10.23 -25.84
C THR A 61 19.72 -11.44 -26.45
N ALA A 62 20.05 -12.65 -25.99
CA ALA A 62 19.43 -13.89 -26.46
C ALA A 62 17.90 -13.92 -26.23
N LEU A 63 17.41 -13.22 -25.20
CA LEU A 63 15.97 -13.07 -24.96
C LEU A 63 15.31 -12.21 -26.05
N ASN A 64 15.90 -11.06 -26.40
CA ASN A 64 15.38 -10.21 -27.48
C ASN A 64 15.49 -10.90 -28.84
N GLU A 65 16.60 -11.60 -29.11
CA GLU A 65 16.78 -12.40 -30.33
C GLU A 65 15.70 -13.51 -30.43
N SER A 66 15.41 -14.19 -29.32
CA SER A 66 14.31 -15.17 -29.24
C SER A 66 12.93 -14.55 -29.47
N ILE A 67 12.63 -13.38 -28.87
CA ILE A 67 11.36 -12.67 -29.08
C ILE A 67 11.20 -12.25 -30.55
N LEU A 68 12.26 -11.76 -31.19
CA LEU A 68 12.25 -11.37 -32.60
C LEU A 68 12.04 -12.59 -33.52
N ASN A 69 12.68 -13.73 -33.23
CA ASN A 69 12.47 -14.96 -33.98
C ASN A 69 11.03 -15.49 -33.88
N GLU A 70 10.43 -15.47 -32.68
CA GLU A 70 9.01 -15.86 -32.48
C GLU A 70 8.03 -14.93 -33.24
N ILE A 71 8.36 -13.63 -33.34
CA ILE A 71 7.58 -12.68 -34.17
C ILE A 71 7.73 -13.00 -35.66
N ILE A 72 8.93 -13.34 -36.13
CA ILE A 72 9.19 -13.76 -37.52
C ILE A 72 8.43 -15.06 -37.83
N GLU A 73 8.49 -16.07 -36.95
CA GLU A 73 7.76 -17.35 -37.11
C GLU A 73 6.24 -17.17 -37.09
N PHE A 74 5.71 -16.12 -36.45
CA PHE A 74 4.29 -15.77 -36.53
C PHE A 74 3.92 -15.11 -37.87
N VAL A 75 4.75 -14.17 -38.35
CA VAL A 75 4.45 -13.36 -39.55
C VAL A 75 4.69 -14.12 -40.85
N GLU A 76 5.78 -14.88 -40.98
CA GLU A 76 6.13 -15.57 -42.23
C GLU A 76 5.01 -16.47 -42.77
N PRO A 77 4.42 -17.40 -41.99
CA PRO A 77 3.35 -18.27 -42.47
C PRO A 77 1.97 -17.57 -42.54
N PHE A 78 1.86 -16.30 -42.15
CA PHE A 78 0.55 -15.64 -41.92
C PHE A 78 -0.33 -15.63 -43.17
N VAL A 79 0.25 -15.39 -44.37
CA VAL A 79 -0.46 -15.45 -45.67
C VAL A 79 -1.09 -16.82 -45.92
N TYR A 80 -0.39 -17.90 -45.58
CA TYR A 80 -0.83 -19.26 -45.82
C TYR A 80 -1.78 -19.77 -44.74
N LYS A 81 -1.60 -19.31 -43.50
CA LYS A 81 -2.34 -19.76 -42.31
C LYS A 81 -3.65 -18.98 -42.10
N TYR A 82 -3.69 -17.70 -42.45
CA TYR A 82 -4.81 -16.78 -42.26
C TYR A 82 -5.05 -15.89 -43.51
N PRO A 83 -5.43 -16.48 -44.65
CA PRO A 83 -5.44 -15.78 -45.95
C PRO A 83 -6.50 -14.67 -46.12
N GLN A 84 -7.49 -14.58 -45.23
CA GLN A 84 -8.46 -13.48 -45.24
C GLN A 84 -7.96 -12.32 -44.36
N GLU A 85 -7.41 -12.68 -43.20
CA GLU A 85 -6.84 -11.78 -42.21
C GLU A 85 -5.53 -11.15 -42.73
N ALA A 86 -4.78 -11.84 -43.59
CA ALA A 86 -3.58 -11.31 -44.24
C ALA A 86 -3.85 -10.10 -45.15
N LYS A 87 -5.09 -9.96 -45.64
CA LYS A 87 -5.56 -8.84 -46.49
C LYS A 87 -6.09 -7.65 -45.69
N PHE A 88 -6.12 -7.76 -44.36
CA PHE A 88 -6.56 -6.67 -43.50
C PHE A 88 -5.58 -5.49 -43.60
N VAL A 89 -6.14 -4.30 -43.83
CA VAL A 89 -5.38 -3.06 -43.95
C VAL A 89 -5.24 -2.43 -42.56
N PHE A 90 -4.00 -2.16 -42.15
CA PHE A 90 -3.66 -1.50 -40.89
C PHE A 90 -4.20 -0.06 -40.88
N ILE A 91 -4.58 0.42 -39.70
CA ILE A 91 -5.13 1.78 -39.53
C ILE A 91 -4.04 2.84 -39.75
N GLU A 92 -2.81 2.56 -39.30
CA GLU A 92 -1.61 3.29 -39.67
C GLU A 92 -0.54 2.32 -40.21
N PRO A 93 0.28 2.74 -41.18
CA PRO A 93 1.41 1.94 -41.64
C PRO A 93 2.46 1.71 -40.54
N LEU A 94 3.04 0.52 -40.52
CA LEU A 94 4.32 0.29 -39.86
C LEU A 94 5.41 0.89 -40.74
N GLU A 95 6.24 1.77 -40.16
CA GLU A 95 7.27 2.50 -40.91
C GLU A 95 8.64 2.34 -40.24
N TRP A 96 9.68 2.00 -41.01
CA TRP A 96 11.05 1.90 -40.50
C TRP A 96 12.08 2.13 -41.62
N LYS A 97 13.37 2.10 -41.27
CA LYS A 97 14.48 2.18 -42.22
C LYS A 97 14.98 0.78 -42.57
N THR A 98 15.00 0.44 -43.85
CA THR A 98 15.49 -0.83 -44.39
C THR A 98 16.76 -0.60 -45.21
N ASN A 99 17.61 -1.63 -45.28
CA ASN A 99 18.77 -1.67 -46.17
C ASN A 99 18.48 -2.42 -47.49
N LEU A 100 17.22 -2.85 -47.73
CA LEU A 100 16.83 -3.51 -48.96
C LEU A 100 16.71 -2.51 -50.12
N GLU A 101 17.36 -2.85 -51.23
CA GLU A 101 17.21 -2.11 -52.48
C GLU A 101 15.87 -2.43 -53.17
N PRO A 102 15.30 -1.50 -53.97
CA PRO A 102 14.11 -1.76 -54.78
C PRO A 102 14.28 -2.95 -55.75
N SER A 103 15.53 -3.27 -56.12
CA SER A 103 15.92 -4.43 -56.94
C SER A 103 15.60 -5.79 -56.32
N ALA A 104 15.32 -5.86 -55.01
CA ALA A 104 14.99 -7.09 -54.30
C ALA A 104 13.50 -7.52 -54.43
N PHE A 105 12.64 -6.67 -54.97
CA PHE A 105 11.20 -6.93 -55.11
C PHE A 105 10.89 -7.52 -56.49
N GLU A 106 10.21 -8.67 -56.49
CA GLU A 106 9.90 -9.43 -57.72
C GLU A 106 8.45 -9.18 -58.22
N SER A 107 7.80 -10.18 -58.82
CA SER A 107 6.45 -10.07 -59.39
C SER A 107 5.40 -9.62 -58.36
N GLY A 108 4.54 -8.66 -58.75
CA GLY A 108 3.55 -8.03 -57.86
C GLY A 108 3.97 -6.65 -57.33
N TYR A 109 5.13 -6.14 -57.75
CA TYR A 109 5.64 -4.82 -57.37
C TYR A 109 6.07 -3.99 -58.60
N ILE A 110 5.72 -2.71 -58.56
CA ILE A 110 6.17 -1.69 -59.52
C ILE A 110 7.47 -1.08 -58.97
N VAL A 111 8.59 -1.43 -59.59
CA VAL A 111 9.95 -1.03 -59.17
C VAL A 111 10.49 0.10 -60.06
N SER A 112 11.14 1.09 -59.42
CA SER A 112 11.92 2.15 -60.04
C SER A 112 13.33 2.19 -59.42
N GLU A 113 14.24 3.03 -59.94
CA GLU A 113 15.61 3.20 -59.42
C GLU A 113 15.66 3.57 -57.92
N THR A 114 14.59 4.12 -57.34
CA THR A 114 14.57 4.60 -55.94
C THR A 114 13.35 4.16 -55.12
N THR A 115 12.37 3.49 -55.75
CA THR A 115 11.11 3.10 -55.08
C THR A 115 10.60 1.74 -55.51
N ALA A 116 10.03 0.97 -54.59
CA ALA A 116 9.20 -0.19 -54.92
C ALA A 116 7.79 0.00 -54.33
N LYS A 117 6.75 -0.34 -55.10
CA LYS A 117 5.33 -0.22 -54.69
C LYS A 117 4.59 -1.52 -54.96
N SER A 118 3.78 -2.02 -54.04
CA SER A 118 2.90 -3.16 -54.32
C SER A 118 1.85 -2.82 -55.38
N GLU A 119 1.49 -3.79 -56.22
CA GLU A 119 0.29 -3.72 -57.07
C GLU A 119 -1.01 -3.79 -56.26
N GLU A 120 -0.96 -4.40 -55.07
CA GLU A 120 -2.04 -4.37 -54.08
C GLU A 120 -2.16 -2.97 -53.46
N VAL A 121 -3.38 -2.43 -53.46
CA VAL A 121 -3.74 -1.11 -52.89
C VAL A 121 -4.88 -1.22 -51.88
N ASP A 122 -4.99 -0.23 -50.99
CA ASP A 122 -6.12 -0.09 -50.08
C ASP A 122 -7.36 0.56 -50.73
N LYS A 123 -8.38 0.86 -49.92
CA LYS A 123 -9.67 1.43 -50.36
C LYS A 123 -9.53 2.85 -50.94
N ASP A 124 -8.44 3.56 -50.61
CA ASP A 124 -8.15 4.92 -51.10
C ASP A 124 -7.16 4.92 -52.28
N GLY A 125 -6.64 3.75 -52.67
CA GLY A 125 -5.73 3.57 -53.79
C GLY A 125 -4.24 3.70 -53.44
N GLU A 126 -3.90 3.77 -52.15
CA GLU A 126 -2.49 3.77 -51.69
C GLU A 126 -1.94 2.34 -51.65
N PRO A 127 -0.68 2.10 -52.05
CA PRO A 127 -0.09 0.76 -52.08
C PRO A 127 0.10 0.20 -50.67
N LEU A 128 -0.23 -1.08 -50.48
CA LEU A 128 -0.08 -1.78 -49.19
C LEU A 128 1.38 -1.96 -48.75
N LEU A 129 2.34 -1.86 -49.68
CA LEU A 129 3.77 -1.72 -49.41
C LEU A 129 4.36 -0.58 -50.26
N LEU A 130 5.10 0.32 -49.61
CA LEU A 130 5.84 1.40 -50.25
C LEU A 130 7.26 1.48 -49.69
N LEU A 131 8.25 1.18 -50.52
CA LEU A 131 9.67 1.47 -50.27
C LEU A 131 10.04 2.77 -50.99
N CYS A 132 10.58 3.73 -50.24
CA CYS A 132 11.24 4.95 -50.71
C CYS A 132 12.57 5.08 -49.96
N VAL A 133 13.66 4.55 -50.55
CA VAL A 133 14.94 4.29 -49.87
C VAL A 133 15.41 5.50 -49.04
N PRO A 134 15.75 5.35 -47.74
CA PRO A 134 15.83 4.09 -46.98
C PRO A 134 14.52 3.71 -46.24
N ASN A 135 13.43 4.47 -46.38
CA ASN A 135 12.23 4.26 -45.57
C ASN A 135 11.25 3.30 -46.26
N ILE A 136 10.73 2.33 -45.51
CA ILE A 136 9.65 1.45 -45.96
C ILE A 136 8.38 1.66 -45.13
N LYS A 137 7.22 1.50 -45.76
CA LYS A 137 5.90 1.52 -45.15
C LYS A 137 5.14 0.24 -45.52
N VAL A 138 4.56 -0.43 -44.54
CA VAL A 138 3.74 -1.64 -44.74
C VAL A 138 2.39 -1.51 -44.05
N ARG A 139 1.31 -1.83 -44.77
CA ARG A 139 -0.09 -1.70 -44.33
C ARG A 139 -0.86 -3.02 -44.24
N SER A 140 -0.24 -4.19 -44.43
CA SER A 140 -0.93 -5.47 -44.20
C SER A 140 0.04 -6.57 -43.76
N PHE A 141 -0.47 -7.59 -43.05
CA PHE A 141 0.31 -8.77 -42.69
C PHE A 141 0.75 -9.56 -43.93
N GLY A 142 -0.03 -9.53 -45.01
CA GLY A 142 0.32 -10.17 -46.26
C GLY A 142 1.58 -9.58 -46.90
N GLN A 143 1.66 -8.25 -46.94
CA GLN A 143 2.85 -7.54 -47.41
C GLN A 143 4.03 -7.67 -46.44
N LEU A 144 3.78 -7.73 -45.12
CA LEU A 144 4.82 -7.95 -44.10
C LEU A 144 5.49 -9.35 -44.25
N SER A 145 4.68 -10.38 -44.50
CA SER A 145 5.13 -11.76 -44.80
C SER A 145 5.95 -11.83 -46.08
N GLN A 146 5.49 -11.20 -47.17
CA GLN A 146 6.24 -11.12 -48.43
C GLN A 146 7.57 -10.37 -48.24
N PHE A 147 7.55 -9.24 -47.53
CA PHE A 147 8.75 -8.46 -47.23
C PHE A 147 9.84 -9.27 -46.49
N LEU A 148 9.46 -10.03 -45.44
CA LEU A 148 10.41 -10.91 -44.74
C LEU A 148 11.00 -11.97 -45.68
N SER A 149 10.26 -12.45 -46.67
CA SER A 149 10.79 -13.39 -47.67
C SER A 149 11.89 -12.77 -48.55
N PHE A 150 11.79 -11.47 -48.90
CA PHE A 150 12.83 -10.73 -49.64
C PHE A 150 14.05 -10.40 -48.77
N ALA A 151 13.87 -10.20 -47.46
CA ALA A 151 14.94 -9.91 -46.52
C ALA A 151 15.96 -11.05 -46.32
N LYS A 152 15.63 -12.29 -46.70
CA LYS A 152 16.50 -13.48 -46.65
C LYS A 152 17.24 -13.65 -45.31
N ASP A 153 18.54 -13.36 -45.26
CA ASP A 153 19.37 -13.52 -44.07
C ASP A 153 19.27 -12.33 -43.10
N ASN A 154 18.75 -11.19 -43.56
CA ASN A 154 18.63 -9.94 -42.77
C ASN A 154 17.29 -9.81 -42.02
N LYS A 155 16.43 -10.84 -42.05
CA LYS A 155 15.09 -10.84 -41.43
C LYS A 155 15.08 -10.34 -39.98
N LEU A 156 16.05 -10.76 -39.17
CA LEU A 156 16.14 -10.40 -37.77
C LEU A 156 16.48 -8.91 -37.56
N GLN A 157 17.35 -8.35 -38.41
CA GLN A 157 17.70 -6.92 -38.39
C GLN A 157 16.51 -6.06 -38.83
N GLU A 158 15.78 -6.49 -39.85
CA GLU A 158 14.59 -5.79 -40.34
C GLU A 158 13.42 -5.87 -39.34
N ALA A 159 13.22 -7.03 -38.69
CA ALA A 159 12.24 -7.18 -37.61
C ALA A 159 12.59 -6.29 -36.41
N GLN A 160 13.87 -6.23 -36.02
CA GLN A 160 14.36 -5.34 -34.97
C GLN A 160 14.08 -3.86 -35.33
N ALA A 161 14.50 -3.42 -36.52
CA ALA A 161 14.30 -2.05 -36.98
C ALA A 161 12.80 -1.66 -37.06
N CYS A 162 11.93 -2.61 -37.45
CA CYS A 162 10.48 -2.42 -37.45
C CYS A 162 9.91 -2.20 -36.03
N ILE A 163 10.29 -3.04 -35.06
CA ILE A 163 9.83 -2.92 -33.67
C ILE A 163 10.39 -1.66 -32.98
N GLU A 164 11.66 -1.32 -33.21
CA GLU A 164 12.27 -0.10 -32.65
C GLU A 164 11.60 1.18 -33.15
N ALA A 165 11.24 1.23 -34.44
CA ALA A 165 10.56 2.37 -35.06
C ALA A 165 9.04 2.43 -34.76
N ASN A 166 8.43 1.33 -34.31
CA ASN A 166 6.98 1.21 -34.09
C ASN A 166 6.69 0.63 -32.70
N ARG A 167 6.98 1.39 -31.64
CA ARG A 167 6.83 0.96 -30.23
C ARG A 167 5.42 0.52 -29.81
N GLU A 168 4.38 1.02 -30.47
CA GLU A 168 2.98 0.61 -30.25
C GLU A 168 2.38 0.02 -31.54
N PRO A 169 2.87 -1.14 -32.01
CA PRO A 169 2.47 -1.67 -33.32
C PRO A 169 0.99 -2.10 -33.32
N MET A 170 0.45 -2.46 -32.15
CA MET A 170 -0.95 -2.85 -31.98
C MET A 170 -1.90 -1.67 -32.21
N VAL A 171 -1.53 -0.47 -31.76
CA VAL A 171 -2.31 0.77 -31.98
C VAL A 171 -2.29 1.14 -33.46
N LYS A 172 -1.15 0.99 -34.14
CA LYS A 172 -1.08 1.20 -35.60
C LYS A 172 -1.93 0.19 -36.39
N ILE A 173 -1.89 -1.08 -36.01
CA ILE A 173 -2.62 -2.14 -36.72
C ILE A 173 -4.14 -2.05 -36.48
N LEU A 174 -4.60 -1.78 -35.25
CA LEU A 174 -6.03 -1.88 -34.85
C LEU A 174 -6.69 -0.54 -34.45
N GLY A 175 -5.93 0.54 -34.31
CA GLY A 175 -6.39 1.87 -33.88
C GLY A 175 -6.73 1.96 -32.39
N SER A 176 -7.45 3.03 -32.02
CA SER A 176 -7.89 3.32 -30.64
C SER A 176 -8.86 2.28 -30.05
N TYR A 177 -9.26 1.26 -30.81
CA TYR A 177 -10.03 0.08 -30.36
C TYR A 177 -9.21 -0.88 -29.47
N TYR A 178 -7.98 -0.47 -29.12
CA TYR A 178 -6.99 -1.21 -28.36
C TYR A 178 -7.33 -1.38 -26.87
N ASP A 179 -7.95 -0.37 -26.24
CA ASP A 179 -8.25 -0.37 -24.80
C ASP A 179 -9.52 -1.16 -24.41
N GLU A 180 -10.40 -1.50 -25.35
CA GLU A 180 -11.76 -2.02 -25.06
C GLU A 180 -11.88 -3.58 -25.03
N MET A 181 -10.78 -4.33 -25.11
CA MET A 181 -10.81 -5.81 -25.27
C MET A 181 -10.16 -6.64 -24.13
N THR A 182 -10.29 -6.17 -22.88
CA THR A 182 -9.54 -6.71 -21.73
C THR A 182 -10.20 -7.84 -20.93
N ASP A 183 -11.44 -8.26 -21.23
CA ASP A 183 -12.14 -9.30 -20.44
C ASP A 183 -11.92 -10.76 -20.90
N ASP A 184 -12.16 -11.68 -19.97
CA ASP A 184 -11.76 -13.09 -20.01
C ASP A 184 -12.66 -14.03 -20.87
N PRO A 185 -12.12 -15.17 -21.37
CA PRO A 185 -12.84 -16.04 -22.31
C PRO A 185 -13.57 -17.22 -21.64
N PRO A 186 -14.90 -17.12 -21.45
CA PRO A 186 -15.75 -18.30 -21.71
C PRO A 186 -17.10 -18.02 -22.39
N THR A 187 -17.49 -16.76 -22.61
CA THR A 187 -18.85 -16.39 -23.05
C THR A 187 -19.03 -16.36 -24.58
N ILE A 188 -17.95 -16.43 -25.34
CA ILE A 188 -17.96 -16.35 -26.82
C ILE A 188 -18.18 -17.75 -27.42
N THR A 189 -19.42 -18.24 -27.38
CA THR A 189 -19.83 -19.43 -28.17
C THR A 189 -21.31 -19.41 -28.59
N ILE A 190 -22.07 -18.35 -28.29
CA ILE A 190 -23.53 -18.30 -28.49
C ILE A 190 -23.97 -17.19 -29.46
N LEU A 191 -23.11 -16.20 -29.75
CA LEU A 191 -23.46 -15.02 -30.58
C LEU A 191 -22.96 -15.05 -32.04
N ASP A 192 -22.40 -16.16 -32.52
CA ASP A 192 -21.83 -16.29 -33.89
C ASP A 192 -22.88 -16.35 -35.03
N SER A 193 -24.16 -16.07 -34.74
CA SER A 193 -25.26 -16.29 -35.70
C SER A 193 -25.92 -15.02 -36.25
N ILE A 194 -25.61 -13.82 -35.74
CA ILE A 194 -26.32 -12.58 -36.11
C ILE A 194 -25.37 -11.36 -36.16
N THR A 195 -24.66 -11.17 -37.28
CA THR A 195 -24.42 -9.87 -37.97
C THR A 195 -23.43 -10.07 -39.13
N SER A 196 -23.72 -9.49 -40.30
CA SER A 196 -23.02 -9.74 -41.55
C SER A 196 -21.97 -8.67 -41.90
N ASP A 197 -21.02 -8.41 -40.99
CA ASP A 197 -19.98 -7.39 -41.22
C ASP A 197 -18.56 -8.00 -41.17
N GLN A 198 -18.04 -8.31 -42.36
CA GLN A 198 -16.81 -9.09 -42.54
C GLN A 198 -15.55 -8.37 -42.05
N ASP A 199 -15.50 -7.04 -42.14
CA ASP A 199 -14.33 -6.24 -41.72
C ASP A 199 -14.17 -6.27 -40.18
N MET A 200 -15.27 -6.11 -39.43
CA MET A 200 -15.25 -6.20 -37.96
C MET A 200 -14.94 -7.61 -37.47
N HIS A 201 -15.40 -8.64 -38.18
CA HIS A 201 -15.07 -10.04 -37.88
C HIS A 201 -13.56 -10.33 -38.10
N ASN A 202 -12.98 -9.83 -39.19
CA ASN A 202 -11.54 -9.96 -39.43
C ASN A 202 -10.71 -9.16 -38.41
N LYS A 203 -11.14 -7.93 -38.06
CA LYS A 203 -10.50 -7.11 -37.02
C LYS A 203 -10.49 -7.80 -35.66
N ARG A 204 -11.62 -8.39 -35.23
CA ARG A 204 -11.72 -9.19 -33.99
C ARG A 204 -10.80 -10.41 -34.01
N LYS A 205 -10.75 -11.16 -35.12
CA LYS A 205 -9.85 -12.30 -35.26
C LYS A 205 -8.38 -11.91 -35.17
N ILE A 206 -7.97 -10.82 -35.81
CA ILE A 206 -6.59 -10.32 -35.75
C ILE A 206 -6.23 -9.90 -34.32
N ALA A 207 -7.14 -9.24 -33.60
CA ALA A 207 -6.96 -8.95 -32.18
C ALA A 207 -6.79 -10.24 -31.34
N ILE A 208 -7.56 -11.30 -31.60
CA ILE A 208 -7.40 -12.60 -30.93
C ILE A 208 -6.04 -13.24 -31.26
N LEU A 209 -5.62 -13.24 -32.54
CA LEU A 209 -4.34 -13.81 -32.96
C LEU A 209 -3.14 -13.03 -32.37
N LEU A 210 -3.24 -11.71 -32.26
CA LEU A 210 -2.22 -10.88 -31.63
C LEU A 210 -2.21 -11.00 -30.10
N LYS A 211 -3.37 -11.23 -29.45
CA LYS A 211 -3.44 -11.53 -28.00
C LYS A 211 -2.86 -12.92 -27.71
N GLN A 212 -3.06 -13.88 -28.61
CA GLN A 212 -2.40 -15.19 -28.57
C GLN A 212 -0.89 -15.07 -28.76
N LEU A 213 -0.42 -14.23 -29.70
CA LEU A 213 1.00 -13.94 -29.87
C LEU A 213 1.61 -13.28 -28.63
N ASP A 214 1.00 -12.23 -28.08
CA ASP A 214 1.53 -11.53 -26.89
C ASP A 214 1.59 -12.46 -25.67
N LEU A 215 0.56 -13.31 -25.47
CA LEU A 215 0.58 -14.33 -24.43
C LEU A 215 1.63 -15.42 -24.69
N HIS A 216 1.86 -15.81 -25.95
CA HIS A 216 2.90 -16.76 -26.34
C HIS A 216 4.29 -16.16 -26.11
N LEU A 217 4.54 -14.93 -26.55
CA LEU A 217 5.79 -14.18 -26.31
C LEU A 217 6.04 -13.97 -24.81
N LEU A 218 5.01 -13.67 -24.02
CA LEU A 218 5.12 -13.56 -22.56
C LEU A 218 5.47 -14.91 -21.93
N ASN A 219 4.79 -15.99 -22.31
CA ASN A 219 5.08 -17.33 -21.80
C ASN A 219 6.45 -17.85 -22.27
N HIS A 220 6.86 -17.55 -23.50
CA HIS A 220 8.18 -17.89 -24.04
C HIS A 220 9.27 -17.09 -23.34
N SER A 221 9.06 -15.79 -23.11
CA SER A 221 9.94 -14.94 -22.31
C SER A 221 10.05 -15.48 -20.88
N LEU A 222 8.94 -15.84 -20.24
CA LEU A 222 8.94 -16.45 -18.91
C LEU A 222 9.64 -17.81 -18.90
N LYS A 223 9.51 -18.61 -19.97
CA LYS A 223 10.21 -19.87 -20.13
C LYS A 223 11.71 -19.64 -20.27
N HIS A 224 12.14 -18.74 -21.14
CA HIS A 224 13.54 -18.35 -21.35
C HIS A 224 14.15 -17.71 -20.07
N ILE A 225 13.39 -16.89 -19.34
CA ILE A 225 13.77 -16.35 -18.03
C ILE A 225 13.85 -17.47 -16.99
N SER A 226 12.94 -18.46 -16.99
CA SER A 226 12.99 -19.60 -16.07
C SER A 226 14.12 -20.58 -16.39
N GLU A 227 14.46 -20.74 -17.67
CA GLU A 227 15.61 -21.51 -18.14
C GLU A 227 16.93 -20.75 -17.85
N GLY A 228 16.87 -19.42 -17.78
CA GLY A 228 17.90 -18.55 -17.21
C GLY A 228 17.97 -18.55 -15.67
N ILE A 229 16.92 -18.96 -14.96
CA ILE A 229 16.93 -19.17 -13.49
C ILE A 229 17.27 -20.64 -13.18
N ARG A 230 18.45 -21.07 -13.62
CA ARG A 230 19.02 -22.40 -13.29
C ARG A 230 19.79 -22.37 -11.96
N LEU A 231 19.06 -22.21 -10.86
CA LEU A 231 19.54 -22.64 -9.54
C LEU A 231 19.50 -24.17 -9.45
N ASN A 232 20.51 -24.86 -10.02
CA ASN A 232 20.68 -26.30 -9.85
C ASN A 232 22.04 -26.63 -9.21
N PRO A 233 22.12 -26.72 -7.86
CA PRO A 233 23.36 -27.05 -7.15
C PRO A 233 23.95 -28.41 -7.54
N ALA A 234 23.13 -29.33 -8.05
CA ALA A 234 23.61 -30.62 -8.55
C ALA A 234 24.48 -30.48 -9.81
N THR A 235 24.25 -29.46 -10.65
CA THR A 235 25.07 -29.21 -11.85
C THR A 235 26.47 -28.75 -11.46
N PHE A 236 26.59 -27.69 -10.67
CA PHE A 236 27.89 -27.23 -10.16
C PHE A 236 28.63 -28.33 -9.39
N LYS A 237 27.93 -29.16 -8.62
CA LYS A 237 28.52 -30.31 -7.93
C LYS A 237 29.10 -31.34 -8.91
N LYS A 238 28.37 -31.70 -9.98
CA LYS A 238 28.88 -32.58 -11.05
C LYS A 238 30.10 -31.98 -11.75
N ASP A 239 30.05 -30.70 -12.14
CA ASP A 239 31.16 -30.05 -12.88
C ASP A 239 32.43 -29.97 -12.03
N ILE A 240 32.30 -29.68 -10.73
CA ILE A 240 33.43 -29.66 -9.78
C ILE A 240 33.96 -31.07 -9.53
N GLU A 241 33.09 -32.07 -9.35
CA GLU A 241 33.51 -33.47 -9.21
C GLU A 241 34.18 -34.02 -10.47
N LEU A 242 33.75 -33.59 -11.66
CA LEU A 242 34.38 -33.94 -12.93
C LEU A 242 35.76 -33.28 -13.07
N LEU A 243 35.88 -31.96 -12.84
CA LEU A 243 37.17 -31.26 -12.87
C LEU A 243 38.16 -31.83 -11.82
N LYS A 244 37.68 -32.27 -10.65
CA LYS A 244 38.48 -33.01 -9.67
C LYS A 244 39.10 -34.30 -10.24
N ARG A 245 38.40 -35.05 -11.10
CA ARG A 245 38.95 -36.27 -11.75
C ARG A 245 40.12 -35.95 -12.70
N TYR A 246 40.17 -34.74 -13.25
CA TYR A 246 41.21 -34.26 -14.16
C TYR A 246 42.25 -33.34 -13.49
N SER A 247 42.26 -33.25 -12.16
CA SER A 247 43.20 -32.44 -11.37
C SER A 247 44.33 -33.29 -10.75
N GLY A 248 45.56 -32.78 -10.69
CA GLY A 248 46.68 -33.47 -10.04
C GLY A 248 48.03 -32.76 -10.15
N LYS A 249 49.08 -33.40 -9.64
CA LYS A 249 50.46 -32.83 -9.56
C LYS A 249 51.33 -33.04 -10.81
N GLY A 250 50.73 -33.28 -11.97
CA GLY A 250 51.48 -33.56 -13.21
C GLY A 250 51.07 -32.62 -14.33
N ASP A 251 52.04 -32.16 -15.12
CA ASP A 251 51.88 -31.11 -16.14
C ASP A 251 50.89 -31.49 -17.28
N GLU A 252 50.52 -32.76 -17.41
CA GLU A 252 49.49 -33.26 -18.35
C GLU A 252 48.04 -33.18 -17.79
N THR A 253 47.87 -32.80 -16.52
CA THR A 253 46.57 -32.61 -15.87
C THR A 253 46.01 -31.21 -16.11
N VAL A 254 44.70 -31.05 -15.94
CA VAL A 254 43.99 -29.82 -16.30
C VAL A 254 44.11 -28.74 -15.21
N LEU A 255 44.25 -29.13 -13.94
CA LEU A 255 44.41 -28.25 -12.77
C LEU A 255 45.35 -28.90 -11.73
N GLU A 256 45.97 -28.12 -10.85
CA GLU A 256 46.71 -28.65 -9.69
C GLU A 256 45.74 -29.10 -8.58
N SER A 257 44.77 -28.25 -8.24
CA SER A 257 43.69 -28.56 -7.29
C SER A 257 42.43 -27.71 -7.51
N ILE A 258 41.31 -28.20 -6.99
CA ILE A 258 40.01 -27.51 -6.98
C ILE A 258 39.21 -28.00 -5.78
N ASP A 259 38.87 -27.12 -4.84
CA ASP A 259 38.19 -27.50 -3.59
C ASP A 259 37.17 -26.45 -3.12
N TYR A 260 36.16 -26.87 -2.35
CA TYR A 260 35.19 -25.94 -1.77
C TYR A 260 35.82 -25.13 -0.63
N THR A 261 35.42 -23.87 -0.46
CA THR A 261 35.84 -23.06 0.72
C THR A 261 35.21 -23.58 2.04
N SER A 262 34.20 -24.44 1.94
CA SER A 262 33.46 -25.01 3.07
C SER A 262 32.99 -26.44 2.75
N ASP A 263 33.23 -27.35 3.69
CA ASP A 263 32.76 -28.73 3.62
C ASP A 263 31.25 -28.87 3.83
N TYR A 264 30.59 -27.85 4.40
CA TYR A 264 29.19 -27.91 4.80
C TYR A 264 28.24 -27.73 3.60
N GLU A 265 27.41 -28.75 3.36
CA GLU A 265 26.35 -28.76 2.34
C GLU A 265 24.98 -28.65 3.02
N PHE A 266 24.17 -27.67 2.61
CA PHE A 266 22.81 -27.47 3.10
C PHE A 266 21.86 -28.50 2.47
N SER A 267 20.68 -28.72 3.08
CA SER A 267 19.70 -29.71 2.60
C SER A 267 19.07 -29.41 1.22
N ASN A 268 19.40 -28.27 0.60
CA ASN A 268 19.07 -27.93 -0.77
C ASN A 268 20.24 -28.13 -1.76
N GLY A 269 21.36 -28.71 -1.33
CA GLY A 269 22.56 -28.96 -2.13
C GLY A 269 23.50 -27.76 -2.29
N CYS A 270 23.10 -26.56 -1.84
CA CYS A 270 23.99 -25.38 -1.83
C CYS A 270 25.07 -25.50 -0.75
N ARG A 271 26.22 -24.87 -0.96
CA ARG A 271 27.32 -24.71 0.01
C ARG A 271 27.55 -23.24 0.43
N ALA A 272 26.99 -22.28 -0.30
CA ALA A 272 26.91 -20.88 0.12
C ALA A 272 25.99 -20.73 1.36
N PRO A 273 26.23 -19.76 2.27
CA PRO A 273 25.40 -19.56 3.45
C PRO A 273 24.00 -18.99 3.10
N PRO A 274 22.97 -19.19 3.93
CA PRO A 274 21.58 -18.93 3.54
C PRO A 274 21.23 -17.47 3.20
N TRP A 275 22.03 -16.50 3.65
CA TRP A 275 21.86 -15.09 3.27
C TRP A 275 22.41 -14.82 1.85
N ARG A 276 23.52 -15.44 1.46
CA ARG A 276 24.06 -15.35 0.09
C ARG A 276 23.28 -16.20 -0.91
N GLN A 277 22.71 -17.33 -0.48
CA GLN A 277 21.72 -18.08 -1.29
C GLN A 277 20.51 -17.21 -1.68
N SER A 278 20.12 -16.24 -0.84
CA SER A 278 19.03 -15.30 -1.18
C SER A 278 19.42 -14.22 -2.20
N GLN A 279 20.72 -14.13 -2.53
CA GLN A 279 21.30 -13.33 -3.61
C GLN A 279 21.65 -14.20 -4.83
N GLY A 280 21.22 -15.47 -4.87
CA GLY A 280 21.47 -16.39 -5.99
C GLY A 280 22.76 -17.20 -5.91
N GLU A 281 23.58 -17.06 -4.85
CA GLU A 281 24.84 -17.79 -4.75
C GLU A 281 24.67 -19.24 -4.31
N VAL A 282 25.40 -20.16 -4.95
CA VAL A 282 25.25 -21.62 -4.81
C VAL A 282 26.40 -22.21 -3.98
N CYS A 283 27.64 -21.93 -4.34
CA CYS A 283 28.85 -22.40 -3.65
C CYS A 283 30.05 -21.49 -3.94
N TYR A 284 31.13 -21.66 -3.18
CA TYR A 284 32.42 -21.02 -3.45
C TYR A 284 33.52 -22.08 -3.53
N VAL A 285 34.45 -21.86 -4.44
CA VAL A 285 35.47 -22.83 -4.84
C VAL A 285 36.82 -22.11 -4.91
N ILE A 286 37.86 -22.74 -4.36
CA ILE A 286 39.25 -22.33 -4.54
C ILE A 286 39.82 -23.25 -5.64
N VAL A 287 40.29 -22.66 -6.73
CA VAL A 287 40.88 -23.38 -7.87
C VAL A 287 42.33 -22.97 -8.03
N LYS A 288 43.25 -23.93 -8.17
CA LYS A 288 44.66 -23.68 -8.46
C LYS A 288 45.03 -24.29 -9.82
N PRO A 289 45.12 -23.47 -10.88
CA PRO A 289 45.74 -23.86 -12.14
C PRO A 289 47.26 -23.98 -12.00
N HIS A 290 47.93 -24.51 -13.03
CA HIS A 290 49.39 -24.74 -13.00
C HIS A 290 50.23 -23.49 -13.28
N ASP A 291 49.62 -22.41 -13.77
CA ASP A 291 50.28 -21.20 -14.29
C ASP A 291 49.89 -19.89 -13.57
N VAL A 292 48.90 -19.92 -12.68
CA VAL A 292 48.43 -18.75 -11.92
C VAL A 292 48.16 -19.10 -10.45
N ASP A 293 48.19 -18.08 -9.59
CA ASP A 293 47.87 -18.21 -8.16
C ASP A 293 46.43 -18.69 -7.91
N ALA A 294 46.17 -19.18 -6.69
CA ALA A 294 44.89 -19.79 -6.33
C ALA A 294 43.71 -18.80 -6.46
N LEU A 295 42.79 -19.11 -7.37
CA LEU A 295 41.61 -18.31 -7.70
C LEU A 295 40.45 -18.66 -6.78
N CYS A 296 39.86 -17.66 -6.11
CA CYS A 296 38.64 -17.84 -5.34
C CYS A 296 37.42 -17.46 -6.19
N LEU A 297 36.55 -18.43 -6.45
CA LEU A 297 35.40 -18.32 -7.34
C LEU A 297 34.08 -18.44 -6.58
N THR A 298 33.11 -17.61 -6.95
CA THR A 298 31.70 -17.75 -6.58
C THR A 298 30.94 -18.37 -7.73
N CYS A 299 30.23 -19.47 -7.48
CA CYS A 299 29.23 -20.02 -8.39
C CYS A 299 27.85 -19.52 -7.98
N SER A 300 27.13 -18.85 -8.89
CA SER A 300 25.82 -18.23 -8.65
C SER A 300 24.83 -18.55 -9.77
N ALA A 301 23.56 -18.19 -9.55
CA ALA A 301 22.51 -18.25 -10.56
C ALA A 301 22.77 -17.35 -11.79
N GLU A 302 23.56 -16.28 -11.62
CA GLU A 302 23.96 -15.38 -12.71
C GLU A 302 25.17 -15.91 -13.49
N GLY A 303 25.92 -16.87 -12.92
CA GLY A 303 27.14 -17.45 -13.48
C GLY A 303 28.27 -17.57 -12.45
N VAL A 304 29.50 -17.79 -12.93
CA VAL A 304 30.73 -17.94 -12.13
C VAL A 304 31.57 -16.67 -12.21
N PHE A 305 32.08 -16.17 -11.08
CA PHE A 305 32.95 -14.98 -11.05
C PHE A 305 34.01 -15.06 -9.95
N LEU A 306 35.09 -14.28 -10.07
CA LEU A 306 36.13 -14.13 -9.05
C LEU A 306 35.64 -13.32 -7.84
N ASN A 307 35.92 -13.80 -6.63
CA ASN A 307 35.69 -13.08 -5.38
C ASN A 307 37.01 -12.77 -4.66
N GLY A 308 36.96 -11.88 -3.66
CA GLY A 308 38.13 -11.40 -2.92
C GLY A 308 38.83 -12.43 -2.01
N GLY A 309 38.39 -13.69 -1.98
CA GLY A 309 39.05 -14.78 -1.26
C GLY A 309 39.06 -14.64 0.26
N LYS A 310 39.92 -15.38 0.95
CA LYS A 310 40.19 -15.17 2.38
C LYS A 310 41.32 -14.17 2.55
N THR A 311 41.09 -13.14 3.36
CA THR A 311 42.19 -12.30 3.88
C THR A 311 42.94 -13.06 4.97
N GLU A 312 44.27 -13.00 4.96
CA GLU A 312 45.12 -13.73 5.93
C GLU A 312 44.95 -13.24 7.37
N GLU A 313 44.42 -12.03 7.57
CA GLU A 313 44.37 -11.37 8.88
C GLU A 313 43.09 -11.66 9.69
N GLU A 314 41.96 -11.99 9.06
CA GLU A 314 40.65 -12.12 9.76
C GLU A 314 39.88 -13.42 9.47
N GLY A 315 40.27 -14.19 8.44
CA GLY A 315 39.66 -15.51 8.15
C GLY A 315 38.23 -15.47 7.59
N GLU A 316 37.60 -14.30 7.50
CA GLU A 316 36.39 -14.06 6.73
C GLU A 316 36.69 -14.21 5.22
N ILE A 317 35.70 -14.73 4.47
CA ILE A 317 35.78 -14.80 3.01
C ILE A 317 35.17 -13.50 2.48
N ASN A 318 35.95 -12.70 1.75
CA ASN A 318 35.44 -11.57 1.00
C ASN A 318 34.67 -12.07 -0.23
N TYR A 319 33.35 -12.10 -0.10
CA TYR A 319 32.44 -12.53 -1.17
C TYR A 319 32.13 -11.44 -2.22
N GLU A 320 32.79 -10.28 -2.21
CA GLU A 320 32.55 -9.24 -3.22
C GLU A 320 33.11 -9.66 -4.59
N ARG A 321 32.35 -9.36 -5.66
CA ARG A 321 32.70 -9.68 -7.05
C ARG A 321 33.85 -8.81 -7.52
N GLN A 322 34.96 -9.43 -7.91
CA GLN A 322 36.18 -8.77 -8.41
C GLN A 322 36.42 -8.96 -9.92
N GLY A 323 35.39 -9.35 -10.69
CA GLY A 323 35.51 -9.52 -12.13
C GLY A 323 34.19 -9.70 -12.87
N GLU A 324 34.30 -10.01 -14.15
CA GLU A 324 33.18 -10.35 -15.03
C GLU A 324 32.53 -11.69 -14.64
N ILE A 325 31.29 -11.90 -15.10
CA ILE A 325 30.55 -13.13 -14.86
C ILE A 325 30.65 -14.03 -16.09
N TYR A 326 31.14 -15.25 -15.88
CA TYR A 326 31.28 -16.29 -16.90
C TYR A 326 30.09 -17.26 -16.81
N LYS A 327 29.61 -17.73 -17.96
CA LYS A 327 28.49 -18.68 -18.05
C LYS A 327 28.70 -20.00 -17.28
N ASP A 328 29.94 -20.47 -17.19
CA ASP A 328 30.30 -21.74 -16.55
C ASP A 328 31.76 -21.72 -16.05
N LEU A 329 32.09 -22.69 -15.19
CA LEU A 329 33.37 -22.79 -14.51
C LEU A 329 34.53 -23.06 -15.49
N VAL A 330 34.30 -23.83 -16.55
CA VAL A 330 35.32 -24.15 -17.56
C VAL A 330 35.67 -22.91 -18.37
N THR A 331 34.68 -22.11 -18.76
CA THR A 331 34.87 -20.87 -19.51
C THR A 331 35.62 -19.82 -18.68
N CYS A 332 35.29 -19.70 -17.38
CA CYS A 332 36.05 -18.87 -16.45
C CYS A 332 37.53 -19.28 -16.37
N LEU A 333 37.81 -20.59 -16.34
CA LEU A 333 39.18 -21.10 -16.21
C LEU A 333 39.96 -21.04 -17.53
N LYS A 334 39.33 -21.25 -18.70
CA LYS A 334 39.97 -21.06 -20.02
C LYS A 334 40.41 -19.61 -20.25
N ASP A 335 39.67 -18.63 -19.73
CA ASP A 335 40.03 -17.20 -19.81
C ASP A 335 41.14 -16.83 -18.82
N LYS A 336 41.14 -17.41 -17.61
CA LYS A 336 42.08 -17.06 -16.53
C LYS A 336 43.37 -17.85 -16.50
N SER A 337 43.46 -18.96 -17.23
CA SER A 337 44.66 -19.83 -17.30
C SER A 337 44.88 -20.34 -18.74
N PRO A 338 45.88 -19.79 -19.45
CA PRO A 338 46.32 -20.32 -20.75
C PRO A 338 46.68 -21.80 -20.71
N VAL A 339 47.34 -22.29 -19.65
CA VAL A 339 47.72 -23.70 -19.50
C VAL A 339 46.51 -24.60 -19.27
N PHE A 340 45.52 -24.15 -18.48
CA PHE A 340 44.22 -24.83 -18.38
C PHE A 340 43.57 -24.96 -19.76
N SER A 341 43.55 -23.90 -20.56
CA SER A 341 42.95 -23.92 -21.90
C SER A 341 43.65 -24.93 -22.82
N GLU A 342 44.98 -24.94 -22.85
CA GLU A 342 45.75 -25.88 -23.68
C GLU A 342 45.57 -27.34 -23.23
N ASN A 343 45.64 -27.61 -21.92
CA ASN A 343 45.47 -28.97 -21.39
C ASN A 343 44.02 -29.46 -21.48
N MET A 344 43.04 -28.58 -21.31
CA MET A 344 41.63 -28.92 -21.50
C MET A 344 41.36 -29.33 -22.96
N SER A 345 41.93 -28.61 -23.93
CA SER A 345 41.78 -28.99 -25.35
C SER A 345 42.47 -30.30 -25.75
N LYS A 346 43.46 -30.79 -24.99
CA LYS A 346 44.03 -32.14 -25.15
C LYS A 346 43.09 -33.24 -24.65
N HIS A 347 42.22 -32.95 -23.68
CA HIS A 347 41.29 -33.92 -23.05
C HIS A 347 39.82 -33.73 -23.47
N GLU A 348 39.51 -32.72 -24.28
CA GLU A 348 38.17 -32.19 -24.58
C GLU A 348 37.15 -33.24 -25.08
N LEU A 349 37.60 -34.20 -25.89
CA LEU A 349 36.76 -35.31 -26.37
C LEU A 349 36.34 -36.25 -25.23
N ARG A 350 37.25 -36.62 -24.32
CA ARG A 350 36.94 -37.51 -23.19
C ARG A 350 36.09 -36.81 -22.14
N PHE A 351 36.41 -35.54 -21.86
CA PHE A 351 35.64 -34.71 -20.93
C PHE A 351 34.17 -34.58 -21.38
N SER A 352 33.94 -34.39 -22.68
CA SER A 352 32.59 -34.29 -23.27
C SER A 352 31.82 -35.62 -23.22
N GLU A 353 32.48 -36.76 -23.48
CA GLU A 353 31.86 -38.09 -23.34
C GLU A 353 31.48 -38.42 -21.88
N ASP A 354 32.31 -38.03 -20.91
CA ASP A 354 32.04 -38.25 -19.49
C ASP A 354 30.88 -37.35 -18.99
N GLN A 355 30.77 -36.10 -19.47
CA GLN A 355 29.60 -35.25 -19.20
C GLN A 355 28.28 -35.86 -19.68
N GLN A 356 28.28 -36.56 -20.82
CA GLN A 356 27.07 -37.23 -21.35
C GLN A 356 26.71 -38.53 -20.60
N LYS A 357 27.68 -39.30 -20.09
CA LYS A 357 27.37 -40.51 -19.31
C LYS A 357 26.71 -40.21 -17.97
N ASP A 358 27.14 -39.12 -17.31
CA ASP A 358 26.60 -38.71 -16.01
C ASP A 358 25.25 -37.95 -16.12
N SER A 359 24.65 -37.79 -17.32
CA SER A 359 23.30 -37.17 -17.49
C SER A 359 22.12 -38.16 -17.48
N ASP A 360 22.29 -39.39 -17.96
CA ASP A 360 21.17 -40.31 -18.27
C ASP A 360 20.56 -41.05 -17.06
N THR A 361 21.08 -40.84 -15.85
CA THR A 361 20.82 -41.75 -14.71
C THR A 361 19.55 -41.45 -13.89
N TYR A 362 18.84 -40.33 -14.13
CA TYR A 362 17.71 -39.91 -13.30
C TYR A 362 16.57 -39.25 -14.11
N ASP A 363 15.66 -40.07 -14.65
CA ASP A 363 14.30 -39.60 -14.92
C ASP A 363 13.23 -40.72 -14.89
N LYS A 364 12.60 -40.92 -13.71
CA LYS A 364 11.26 -41.54 -13.51
C LYS A 364 10.88 -41.61 -12.02
N PRO A 365 9.90 -40.83 -11.54
CA PRO A 365 9.27 -41.06 -10.24
C PRO A 365 8.23 -42.18 -10.35
N LYS A 366 8.25 -43.14 -9.42
CA LYS A 366 7.14 -44.08 -9.21
C LYS A 366 6.12 -43.48 -8.24
N ILE A 367 4.84 -43.63 -8.57
CA ILE A 367 3.73 -43.50 -7.62
C ILE A 367 3.50 -44.89 -7.03
N GLU A 368 3.53 -45.03 -5.70
CA GLU A 368 3.04 -46.22 -5.00
C GLU A 368 2.04 -45.79 -3.93
N GLU A 369 0.77 -46.13 -4.13
CA GLU A 369 -0.25 -46.09 -3.09
C GLU A 369 -0.05 -47.27 -2.12
N VAL A 370 -0.25 -47.03 -0.82
CA VAL A 370 -0.18 -48.08 0.19
C VAL A 370 -1.58 -48.40 0.68
N GLN A 371 -2.02 -49.66 0.50
CA GLN A 371 -2.92 -50.29 1.47
C GLN A 371 -2.72 -51.80 1.61
N SER A 372 -2.56 -52.23 2.87
CA SER A 372 -2.82 -53.56 3.45
C SER A 372 -2.20 -54.84 2.83
N SER A 373 -0.98 -55.14 3.29
CA SER A 373 -0.69 -56.25 4.23
C SER A 373 -0.80 -57.75 3.84
N VAL A 374 0.15 -58.52 4.41
CA VAL A 374 0.16 -59.98 4.69
C VAL A 374 0.64 -60.95 3.58
N THR A 375 1.97 -61.13 3.58
CA THR A 375 2.77 -62.37 3.42
C THR A 375 2.45 -63.46 2.37
N SER A 376 3.54 -63.79 1.65
CA SER A 376 4.05 -65.13 1.28
C SER A 376 3.37 -65.97 0.18
N SER A 377 4.14 -66.17 -0.91
CA SER A 377 4.45 -67.43 -1.63
C SER A 377 3.26 -68.39 -1.93
N ASP A 378 2.98 -68.77 -3.17
CA ASP A 378 3.94 -69.48 -4.04
C ASP A 378 3.59 -69.50 -5.55
N LYS A 379 4.34 -70.29 -6.33
CA LYS A 379 4.40 -70.28 -7.80
C LYS A 379 3.17 -70.85 -8.55
N SER A 380 2.75 -70.09 -9.58
CA SER A 380 2.42 -70.53 -10.97
C SER A 380 1.53 -71.78 -11.20
N LYS A 381 0.44 -71.72 -11.99
CA LYS A 381 0.46 -71.87 -13.48
C LYS A 381 -0.99 -72.03 -14.04
N THR A 382 -1.19 -71.62 -15.30
CA THR A 382 -2.13 -72.17 -16.32
C THR A 382 -3.65 -72.13 -16.05
N GLU A 383 -4.56 -71.98 -17.02
CA GLU A 383 -4.45 -71.86 -18.50
C GLU A 383 -5.73 -71.25 -19.13
N LYS A 384 -5.58 -70.58 -20.29
CA LYS A 384 -6.45 -70.52 -21.52
C LYS A 384 -7.99 -70.34 -21.37
N SER A 385 -8.69 -69.65 -22.28
CA SER A 385 -8.51 -69.53 -23.75
C SER A 385 -9.17 -68.23 -24.29
N GLN A 386 -8.53 -67.53 -25.25
CA GLN A 386 -8.91 -67.42 -26.70
C GLN A 386 -10.05 -66.40 -27.03
N ILE A 387 -10.13 -65.71 -28.19
CA ILE A 387 -9.52 -65.85 -29.54
C ILE A 387 -9.00 -64.48 -30.10
N SER A 388 -8.05 -64.55 -31.05
CA SER A 388 -7.48 -63.50 -31.95
C SER A 388 -8.47 -62.87 -32.98
N PHE A 389 -8.21 -61.90 -33.87
CA PHE A 389 -7.05 -61.31 -34.59
C PHE A 389 -7.32 -59.80 -34.90
N GLY A 390 -6.48 -58.95 -35.53
CA GLY A 390 -5.08 -59.02 -35.98
C GLY A 390 -4.80 -58.54 -37.44
N LYS A 391 -3.74 -57.71 -37.64
CA LYS A 391 -3.11 -57.16 -38.89
C LYS A 391 -3.40 -55.69 -39.31
N SER A 392 -2.34 -55.05 -39.83
CA SER A 392 -2.22 -53.82 -40.65
C SER A 392 -2.35 -54.16 -42.18
N PRO A 393 -2.08 -53.32 -43.22
CA PRO A 393 -1.46 -51.96 -43.28
C PRO A 393 -1.97 -50.97 -44.40
N MET A 394 -1.30 -49.80 -44.48
CA MET A 394 -0.96 -48.90 -45.63
C MET A 394 -1.72 -48.81 -46.99
N THR A 395 -1.79 -47.53 -47.48
CA THR A 395 -1.51 -46.98 -48.86
C THR A 395 -2.58 -46.66 -49.95
N LYS A 396 -2.44 -45.40 -50.45
CA LYS A 396 -2.47 -44.88 -51.85
C LYS A 396 -3.78 -44.48 -52.60
N ARG A 397 -3.94 -43.14 -52.73
CA ARG A 397 -4.00 -42.27 -53.95
C ARG A 397 -5.04 -42.46 -55.09
N LEU A 398 -5.60 -41.30 -55.49
CA LEU A 398 -6.18 -40.88 -56.80
C LEU A 398 -7.53 -41.51 -57.22
N GLU A 399 -8.65 -40.77 -57.14
CA GLU A 399 -9.22 -39.79 -58.12
C GLU A 399 -10.27 -40.47 -59.06
N PRO A 400 -11.12 -39.77 -59.86
CA PRO A 400 -11.44 -38.34 -59.94
C PRO A 400 -12.96 -38.01 -60.12
N SER A 401 -13.27 -36.71 -60.37
CA SER A 401 -14.31 -36.22 -61.32
C SER A 401 -15.81 -36.32 -60.90
N LEU A 402 -16.77 -35.52 -61.42
CA LEU A 402 -16.88 -34.14 -61.96
C LEU A 402 -18.38 -33.90 -62.32
N ASN A 403 -18.75 -32.67 -62.70
CA ASN A 403 -19.92 -32.33 -63.56
C ASN A 403 -21.33 -32.49 -62.93
N TRP A 404 -22.35 -31.66 -63.18
CA TRP A 404 -22.60 -30.44 -64.01
C TRP A 404 -23.96 -29.84 -63.53
N ARG A 405 -24.50 -28.65 -63.88
CA ARG A 405 -24.04 -27.35 -64.46
C ARG A 405 -25.27 -26.39 -64.46
N ALA A 406 -24.99 -25.08 -64.50
CA ALA A 406 -25.79 -24.00 -65.13
C ALA A 406 -27.19 -23.71 -64.52
N THR A 407 -27.83 -22.53 -64.70
CA THR A 407 -27.76 -21.49 -65.77
C THR A 407 -28.13 -20.10 -65.18
N VAL A 408 -27.40 -19.01 -65.50
CA VAL A 408 -27.81 -17.85 -66.38
C VAL A 408 -28.90 -16.93 -65.75
N ASP A 409 -28.65 -15.67 -65.33
CA ASP A 409 -28.19 -14.44 -66.02
C ASP A 409 -29.37 -13.52 -66.49
N TYR A 410 -29.09 -12.25 -66.84
CA TYR A 410 -29.90 -11.19 -67.51
C TYR A 410 -30.50 -9.98 -66.74
N LYS A 411 -29.80 -8.84 -66.93
CA LYS A 411 -30.21 -7.55 -67.55
C LYS A 411 -31.38 -6.68 -67.00
N GLU A 412 -30.99 -5.48 -66.56
CA GLU A 412 -31.11 -4.21 -67.31
C GLU A 412 -32.41 -3.92 -68.11
N TYR A 413 -33.09 -2.81 -67.76
CA TYR A 413 -33.95 -2.04 -68.67
C TYR A 413 -33.83 -0.53 -68.44
N VAL A 414 -33.71 0.21 -69.53
CA VAL A 414 -33.73 1.68 -69.62
C VAL A 414 -35.13 2.13 -70.04
N LEU A 415 -35.61 3.29 -69.53
CA LEU A 415 -36.56 4.13 -70.27
C LEU A 415 -36.50 5.60 -69.81
N VAL A 416 -36.85 6.51 -70.72
CA VAL A 416 -36.50 7.94 -70.74
C VAL A 416 -37.76 8.81 -70.87
N SER A 417 -37.81 9.94 -70.14
CA SER A 417 -38.50 11.17 -70.57
C SER A 417 -37.86 12.37 -69.84
N SER A 418 -36.99 13.15 -70.50
CA SER A 418 -37.30 14.45 -71.16
C SER A 418 -37.59 15.58 -70.15
N ALA A 419 -36.64 16.49 -69.88
CA ALA A 419 -36.33 17.71 -70.68
C ALA A 419 -37.29 18.88 -70.35
N ASP A 420 -36.89 20.15 -70.22
CA ASP A 420 -35.57 20.80 -70.32
C ASP A 420 -35.60 22.15 -69.56
N SER A 421 -34.46 22.58 -68.98
CA SER A 421 -33.88 23.93 -69.19
C SER A 421 -32.76 24.26 -68.18
N MET A 422 -31.55 24.45 -68.70
CA MET A 422 -30.31 24.98 -68.08
C MET A 422 -29.54 25.72 -69.20
N PRO A 423 -28.57 26.64 -68.95
CA PRO A 423 -27.45 26.51 -67.99
C PRO A 423 -27.19 27.84 -67.19
N VAL A 424 -26.06 28.16 -66.54
CA VAL A 424 -24.66 27.67 -66.63
C VAL A 424 -23.86 27.89 -65.32
N VAL A 425 -23.01 26.90 -64.97
CA VAL A 425 -21.59 26.98 -64.50
C VAL A 425 -21.16 28.30 -63.82
N ILE A 426 -20.86 28.42 -62.52
CA ILE A 426 -20.06 27.62 -61.55
C ILE A 426 -18.59 27.39 -61.97
N LEU A 427 -17.64 28.05 -61.29
CA LEU A 427 -16.48 27.44 -60.62
C LEU A 427 -15.48 28.54 -60.17
N LEU A 428 -15.01 28.46 -58.92
CA LEU A 428 -13.65 27.96 -58.63
C LEU A 428 -13.34 27.95 -57.12
N LEU A 429 -12.80 26.80 -56.69
CA LEU A 429 -11.77 26.58 -55.66
C LEU A 429 -12.09 26.64 -54.15
N GLN A 430 -11.47 25.66 -53.46
CA GLN A 430 -11.41 25.41 -52.03
C GLN A 430 -10.29 26.22 -51.34
N PRO A 431 -10.29 26.30 -49.98
CA PRO A 431 -9.34 27.09 -49.19
C PRO A 431 -8.07 26.32 -48.74
N GLN A 432 -7.06 27.06 -48.25
CA GLN A 432 -5.92 26.53 -47.50
C GLN A 432 -5.56 27.39 -46.26
N SER A 433 -5.19 26.68 -45.18
CA SER A 433 -4.21 26.96 -44.11
C SER A 433 -4.05 28.34 -43.40
N ARG A 434 -4.28 28.29 -42.07
CA ARG A 434 -3.40 28.67 -40.92
C ARG A 434 -2.89 30.13 -40.66
N CYS A 435 -2.92 30.46 -39.35
CA CYS A 435 -1.96 31.24 -38.53
C CYS A 435 -2.13 32.77 -38.22
N SER A 436 -2.49 33.04 -36.95
CA SER A 436 -1.74 33.84 -35.93
C SER A 436 -1.78 35.39 -35.81
N LEU A 437 -1.57 35.84 -34.55
CA LEU A 437 -1.18 37.17 -33.99
C LEU A 437 -2.23 38.22 -33.52
N HIS A 438 -2.33 38.34 -32.18
CA HIS A 438 -1.92 39.48 -31.30
C HIS A 438 -2.67 40.85 -31.23
N CYS A 439 -2.80 41.37 -29.96
CA CYS A 439 -3.08 42.77 -29.52
C CYS A 439 -4.48 43.38 -29.86
N GLU A 440 -5.09 44.32 -29.11
CA GLU A 440 -4.75 45.00 -27.82
C GLU A 440 -6.02 45.59 -27.10
N LEU A 441 -5.83 46.30 -25.97
CA LEU A 441 -6.87 46.86 -25.07
C LEU A 441 -7.60 48.14 -25.56
N ILE A 442 -8.78 48.44 -24.95
CA ILE A 442 -9.26 49.73 -24.35
C ILE A 442 -10.79 49.57 -24.08
N VAL A 443 -11.31 49.38 -22.84
CA VAL A 443 -11.50 50.27 -21.67
C VAL A 443 -12.65 51.30 -21.76
N VAL A 444 -13.71 51.07 -20.95
CA VAL A 444 -14.68 52.01 -20.30
C VAL A 444 -15.71 51.19 -19.48
N LEU A 445 -16.37 51.64 -18.39
CA LEU A 445 -15.93 52.31 -17.14
C LEU A 445 -17.08 52.30 -16.08
N SER A 446 -16.77 52.53 -14.79
CA SER A 446 -17.69 52.75 -13.62
C SER A 446 -18.46 51.53 -13.04
N LYS A 447 -18.71 51.38 -11.72
CA LYS A 447 -18.35 52.21 -10.53
C LYS A 447 -18.39 51.40 -9.21
N SER A 448 -17.35 51.54 -8.37
CA SER A 448 -17.27 51.42 -6.88
C SER A 448 -18.22 50.50 -6.07
N GLY A 449 -17.63 49.59 -5.27
CA GLY A 449 -18.26 48.97 -4.08
C GLY A 449 -17.33 47.95 -3.41
N GLU A 450 -16.98 48.15 -2.13
CA GLU A 450 -15.99 47.35 -1.40
C GLU A 450 -16.44 45.90 -1.12
N LYS A 451 -15.50 44.94 -1.20
CA LYS A 451 -15.58 43.66 -0.49
C LYS A 451 -14.22 43.28 0.08
N VAL A 452 -14.23 42.87 1.35
CA VAL A 452 -13.08 42.35 2.09
C VAL A 452 -12.76 40.94 1.58
N GLU A 453 -11.50 40.70 1.22
CA GLU A 453 -10.98 39.35 0.98
C GLU A 453 -10.52 38.73 2.32
N GLU A 454 -11.29 37.78 2.85
CA GLU A 454 -10.76 36.84 3.86
C GLU A 454 -9.97 35.73 3.15
N THR A 455 -8.69 35.96 2.92
CA THR A 455 -7.75 34.89 2.54
C THR A 455 -7.36 34.09 3.78
N ALA A 456 -8.12 33.05 4.10
CA ALA A 456 -7.75 32.05 5.10
C ALA A 456 -7.36 30.72 4.43
N SER A 457 -6.10 30.33 4.60
CA SER A 457 -5.54 29.09 4.04
C SER A 457 -6.18 27.84 4.67
N GLU A 458 -7.13 27.19 3.99
CA GLU A 458 -7.71 25.91 4.41
C GLU A 458 -6.71 24.74 4.22
N SER A 459 -5.69 24.65 5.07
CA SER A 459 -4.90 23.42 5.24
C SER A 459 -5.52 22.58 6.36
N SER A 460 -6.21 21.51 6.01
CA SER A 460 -6.79 20.55 6.96
C SER A 460 -6.83 19.16 6.34
N SER A 461 -6.22 18.20 7.03
CA SER A 461 -6.16 16.79 6.70
C SER A 461 -7.50 16.10 7.00
N GLU A 462 -8.52 16.39 6.20
CA GLU A 462 -9.73 15.57 6.13
C GLU A 462 -9.40 14.33 5.27
N SER A 463 -9.43 13.12 5.85
CA SER A 463 -9.21 11.86 5.12
C SER A 463 -10.34 11.61 4.12
N GLU A 464 -9.99 11.23 2.90
CA GLU A 464 -10.95 10.95 1.83
C GLU A 464 -11.52 9.54 1.97
N GLU A 465 -12.83 9.42 2.17
CA GLU A 465 -13.56 8.14 2.33
C GLU A 465 -14.16 7.59 1.01
N ASP A 466 -14.06 8.33 -0.11
CA ASP A 466 -14.46 7.85 -1.44
C ASP A 466 -13.17 7.61 -2.25
N GLU A 467 -12.66 6.38 -2.30
CA GLU A 467 -11.63 5.99 -3.29
C GLU A 467 -12.12 6.31 -4.70
N GLU A 468 -11.22 6.73 -5.59
CA GLU A 468 -11.54 7.03 -7.00
C GLU A 468 -11.89 5.74 -7.76
N PRO A 469 -13.15 5.54 -8.21
CA PRO A 469 -13.41 4.62 -9.29
C PRO A 469 -12.92 5.27 -10.59
N PRO A 470 -12.33 4.53 -11.54
CA PRO A 470 -11.99 5.10 -12.84
C PRO A 470 -13.24 5.66 -13.52
N ASP A 471 -13.08 6.81 -14.18
CA ASP A 471 -14.18 7.52 -14.81
C ASP A 471 -14.72 6.68 -15.99
N HIS A 472 -15.88 6.05 -15.80
CA HIS A 472 -16.53 5.24 -16.84
C HIS A 472 -16.89 6.11 -18.05
N ARG A 473 -15.98 6.15 -19.02
CA ARG A 473 -16.23 6.70 -20.36
C ARG A 473 -17.36 5.92 -21.02
N GLN A 474 -18.14 6.64 -21.81
CA GLN A 474 -19.39 6.14 -22.38
C GLN A 474 -19.12 5.06 -23.44
N GLU A 475 -19.33 3.80 -23.07
CA GLU A 475 -19.54 2.71 -24.03
C GLU A 475 -20.85 2.96 -24.79
N ALA A 476 -20.76 3.60 -25.95
CA ALA A 476 -21.85 3.60 -26.90
C ALA A 476 -21.91 2.22 -27.60
N ASN A 477 -23.09 1.60 -27.57
CA ASN A 477 -23.48 0.38 -28.30
C ASN A 477 -23.27 -0.99 -27.58
N ALA A 478 -23.71 -1.09 -26.33
CA ALA A 478 -24.30 -2.35 -25.83
C ALA A 478 -25.81 -2.40 -26.11
N ASP A 479 -26.40 -3.60 -26.21
CA ASP A 479 -27.86 -3.77 -26.24
C ASP A 479 -28.44 -3.42 -24.86
N LEU A 480 -28.74 -2.12 -24.69
CA LEU A 480 -29.21 -1.55 -23.43
C LEU A 480 -30.51 -2.24 -22.96
N PRO A 481 -30.60 -2.69 -21.68
CA PRO A 481 -31.76 -3.39 -21.16
C PRO A 481 -33.08 -2.65 -21.39
N SER A 482 -34.19 -3.40 -21.43
CA SER A 482 -35.52 -2.84 -21.74
C SER A 482 -35.93 -1.69 -20.82
N GLU A 483 -35.43 -1.74 -19.58
CA GLU A 483 -35.58 -0.80 -18.49
C GLU A 483 -34.93 0.55 -18.82
N TYR A 484 -33.75 0.55 -19.46
CA TYR A 484 -33.05 1.78 -19.88
C TYR A 484 -33.90 2.59 -20.86
N TRP A 485 -34.43 1.93 -21.90
CA TRP A 485 -35.29 2.55 -22.90
C TRP A 485 -36.64 3.01 -22.33
N GLN A 486 -37.19 2.26 -21.37
CA GLN A 486 -38.41 2.66 -20.65
C GLN A 486 -38.16 3.91 -19.79
N ILE A 487 -37.06 3.96 -19.03
CA ILE A 487 -36.65 5.15 -18.26
C ILE A 487 -36.40 6.34 -19.18
N GLN A 488 -35.69 6.17 -20.31
CA GLN A 488 -35.48 7.23 -21.30
C GLN A 488 -36.82 7.82 -21.79
N LYS A 489 -37.80 6.96 -22.09
CA LYS A 489 -39.15 7.36 -22.48
C LYS A 489 -39.88 8.11 -21.36
N LEU A 490 -39.75 7.67 -20.10
CA LEU A 490 -40.32 8.37 -18.94
C LEU A 490 -39.68 9.74 -18.71
N VAL A 491 -38.34 9.87 -18.81
CA VAL A 491 -37.64 11.17 -18.74
C VAL A 491 -38.15 12.12 -19.83
N LYS A 492 -38.45 11.62 -21.04
CA LYS A 492 -39.07 12.43 -22.10
C LYS A 492 -40.48 12.92 -21.74
N TYR A 493 -41.29 12.12 -21.04
CA TYR A 493 -42.59 12.56 -20.51
C TYR A 493 -42.46 13.57 -19.36
N LEU A 494 -41.42 13.47 -18.51
CA LEU A 494 -41.15 14.48 -17.47
C LEU A 494 -40.88 15.86 -18.07
N LYS A 495 -40.19 15.94 -19.22
CA LYS A 495 -39.96 17.18 -19.99
C LYS A 495 -41.24 17.76 -20.64
N GLY A 496 -42.38 17.06 -20.60
CA GLY A 496 -43.59 17.38 -21.34
C GLY A 496 -44.51 18.47 -20.76
N GLY A 497 -44.15 19.11 -19.64
CA GLY A 497 -44.85 20.29 -19.08
C GLY A 497 -46.24 20.08 -18.48
N ASN A 498 -46.85 18.89 -18.63
CA ASN A 498 -48.17 18.56 -18.06
C ASN A 498 -48.03 17.93 -16.68
N GLN A 499 -48.47 18.64 -15.63
CA GLN A 499 -48.39 18.22 -14.22
C GLN A 499 -48.87 16.78 -13.97
N THR A 500 -50.04 16.40 -14.51
CA THR A 500 -50.60 15.05 -14.33
C THR A 500 -49.74 13.99 -14.99
N ALA A 501 -49.25 14.26 -16.21
CA ALA A 501 -48.36 13.34 -16.93
C ALA A 501 -46.99 13.23 -16.24
N THR A 502 -46.43 14.33 -15.74
CA THR A 502 -45.20 14.36 -14.96
C THR A 502 -45.34 13.55 -13.67
N VAL A 503 -46.42 13.71 -12.90
CA VAL A 503 -46.66 12.93 -11.68
C VAL A 503 -46.82 11.43 -11.96
N ILE A 504 -47.53 11.06 -13.04
CA ILE A 504 -47.64 9.66 -13.47
C ILE A 504 -46.27 9.11 -13.85
N ALA A 505 -45.48 9.85 -14.64
CA ALA A 505 -44.13 9.43 -15.05
C ALA A 505 -43.15 9.31 -13.86
N LEU A 506 -43.24 10.19 -12.86
CA LEU A 506 -42.46 10.09 -11.60
C LEU A 506 -42.87 8.85 -10.79
N CYS A 507 -44.16 8.51 -10.75
CA CYS A 507 -44.62 7.28 -10.11
C CYS A 507 -44.09 6.05 -10.85
N SER A 508 -44.30 5.96 -12.17
CA SER A 508 -43.81 4.84 -12.98
C SER A 508 -42.29 4.69 -12.95
N MET A 509 -41.53 5.78 -12.84
CA MET A 509 -40.06 5.72 -12.72
C MET A 509 -39.60 5.12 -11.39
N ARG A 510 -40.38 5.26 -10.31
CA ARG A 510 -40.11 4.65 -9.00
C ARG A 510 -40.55 3.18 -8.92
N ASP A 511 -41.31 2.68 -9.90
CA ASP A 511 -41.67 1.27 -9.98
C ASP A 511 -40.52 0.42 -10.57
N PHE A 512 -39.46 1.05 -11.09
CA PHE A 512 -38.19 0.41 -11.47
C PHE A 512 -37.27 0.26 -10.26
N ASN A 513 -36.33 -0.69 -10.32
CA ASN A 513 -35.29 -0.85 -9.31
C ASN A 513 -34.21 0.24 -9.46
N LEU A 514 -34.44 1.40 -8.83
CA LEU A 514 -33.52 2.55 -8.85
C LEU A 514 -32.19 2.30 -8.11
N ALA A 515 -32.03 1.18 -7.39
CA ALA A 515 -30.75 0.76 -6.85
C ALA A 515 -29.84 0.08 -7.90
N GLN A 516 -30.39 -0.37 -9.04
CA GLN A 516 -29.58 -0.91 -10.14
C GLN A 516 -28.83 0.19 -10.89
N GLU A 517 -27.55 -0.06 -11.16
CA GLU A 517 -26.69 0.87 -11.89
C GLU A 517 -27.20 1.17 -13.29
N THR A 518 -27.76 0.19 -14.01
CA THR A 518 -28.38 0.40 -15.34
C THR A 518 -29.50 1.44 -15.33
N CYS A 519 -30.35 1.44 -14.29
CA CYS A 519 -31.40 2.44 -14.10
C CYS A 519 -30.83 3.82 -13.74
N GLN A 520 -29.77 3.86 -12.92
CA GLN A 520 -29.08 5.07 -12.52
C GLN A 520 -28.36 5.74 -13.71
N LEU A 521 -27.68 4.94 -14.54
CA LEU A 521 -27.08 5.35 -15.81
C LEU A 521 -28.15 5.91 -16.76
N ALA A 522 -29.28 5.22 -16.94
CA ALA A 522 -30.40 5.71 -17.76
C ALA A 522 -30.92 7.10 -17.32
N ILE A 523 -31.05 7.34 -16.01
CA ILE A 523 -31.47 8.65 -15.49
C ILE A 523 -30.37 9.70 -15.69
N ARG A 524 -29.09 9.34 -15.57
CA ARG A 524 -27.95 10.23 -15.77
C ARG A 524 -27.81 10.65 -17.24
N ASP A 525 -27.68 9.67 -18.14
CA ASP A 525 -27.25 9.85 -19.53
C ASP A 525 -28.31 10.54 -20.40
N VAL A 526 -29.60 10.38 -20.06
CA VAL A 526 -30.73 11.04 -20.75
C VAL A 526 -30.93 12.50 -20.26
N GLY A 527 -30.09 12.97 -19.33
CA GLY A 527 -30.25 14.26 -18.65
C GLY A 527 -31.46 14.26 -17.70
N GLY A 528 -31.84 13.10 -17.17
CA GLY A 528 -32.94 12.97 -16.21
C GLY A 528 -32.64 13.63 -14.87
N LEU A 529 -31.37 13.63 -14.41
CA LEU A 529 -30.94 14.34 -13.20
C LEU A 529 -31.25 15.84 -13.25
N GLU A 530 -30.96 16.50 -14.37
CA GLU A 530 -31.26 17.92 -14.58
C GLU A 530 -32.77 18.18 -14.52
N VAL A 531 -33.57 17.34 -15.18
CA VAL A 531 -35.04 17.44 -15.14
C VAL A 531 -35.58 17.24 -13.73
N LEU A 532 -35.07 16.25 -12.99
CA LEU A 532 -35.48 16.00 -11.61
C LEU A 532 -35.15 17.20 -10.72
N ILE A 533 -33.96 17.79 -10.85
CA ILE A 533 -33.55 18.99 -10.11
C ILE A 533 -34.44 20.19 -10.50
N ASN A 534 -34.71 20.42 -11.78
CA ASN A 534 -35.59 21.50 -12.25
C ASN A 534 -37.04 21.33 -11.75
N LEU A 535 -37.53 20.08 -11.61
CA LEU A 535 -38.84 19.80 -11.02
C LEU A 535 -38.93 20.18 -9.52
N LEU A 536 -37.81 20.28 -8.82
CA LEU A 536 -37.77 20.75 -7.42
C LEU A 536 -38.11 22.23 -7.28
N ASP A 537 -37.87 23.04 -8.32
CA ASP A 537 -38.08 24.49 -8.30
C ASP A 537 -39.51 24.90 -8.75
N THR A 538 -40.31 23.96 -9.25
CA THR A 538 -41.73 24.18 -9.61
C THR A 538 -42.61 24.53 -8.40
N ASP A 539 -43.82 25.05 -8.58
CA ASP A 539 -44.76 25.24 -7.44
C ASP A 539 -45.52 23.97 -7.03
N GLU A 540 -45.54 22.93 -7.87
CA GLU A 540 -46.37 21.74 -7.64
C GLU A 540 -45.75 20.76 -6.64
N VAL A 541 -46.34 20.69 -5.46
CA VAL A 541 -45.90 19.86 -4.32
C VAL A 541 -45.75 18.38 -4.70
N LYS A 542 -46.65 17.83 -5.54
CA LYS A 542 -46.56 16.42 -5.96
C LYS A 542 -45.36 16.15 -6.86
N CYS A 543 -45.00 17.10 -7.73
CA CYS A 543 -43.80 17.02 -8.58
C CYS A 543 -42.53 17.05 -7.73
N LYS A 544 -42.44 17.96 -6.76
CA LYS A 544 -41.30 17.99 -5.80
C LYS A 544 -41.20 16.68 -5.01
N ILE A 545 -42.30 16.16 -4.46
CA ILE A 545 -42.30 14.88 -3.71
C ILE A 545 -41.86 13.72 -4.60
N GLY A 546 -42.37 13.62 -5.84
CA GLY A 546 -41.99 12.55 -6.76
C GLY A 546 -40.51 12.61 -7.14
N SER A 547 -40.01 13.81 -7.45
CA SER A 547 -38.60 14.03 -7.80
C SER A 547 -37.65 13.72 -6.63
N LEU A 548 -37.92 14.25 -5.42
CA LEU A 548 -37.08 13.97 -4.26
C LEU A 548 -37.04 12.49 -3.88
N LYS A 549 -38.12 11.74 -4.07
CA LYS A 549 -38.11 10.27 -3.83
C LYS A 549 -37.11 9.55 -4.75
N ILE A 550 -37.11 9.90 -6.04
CA ILE A 550 -36.18 9.33 -7.01
C ILE A 550 -34.74 9.75 -6.66
N LEU A 551 -34.51 11.05 -6.43
CA LEU A 551 -33.20 11.61 -6.06
C LEU A 551 -32.64 10.99 -4.76
N LYS A 552 -33.49 10.77 -3.74
CA LYS A 552 -33.11 10.05 -2.52
C LYS A 552 -32.56 8.66 -2.82
N GLU A 553 -33.26 7.87 -3.64
CA GLU A 553 -32.87 6.49 -3.92
C GLU A 553 -31.55 6.43 -4.73
N ILE A 554 -31.42 7.25 -5.78
CA ILE A 554 -30.23 7.23 -6.65
C ILE A 554 -28.99 7.95 -6.06
N SER A 555 -29.17 8.83 -5.06
CA SER A 555 -28.07 9.57 -4.42
C SER A 555 -27.15 8.72 -3.53
N HIS A 556 -27.41 7.43 -3.38
CA HIS A 556 -26.44 6.50 -2.78
C HIS A 556 -25.20 6.31 -3.66
N ASN A 557 -25.31 6.48 -4.99
CA ASN A 557 -24.20 6.36 -5.95
C ASN A 557 -23.27 7.59 -5.90
N PRO A 558 -21.94 7.42 -5.70
CA PRO A 558 -20.98 8.53 -5.60
C PRO A 558 -20.96 9.49 -6.79
N GLN A 559 -21.06 8.98 -8.02
CA GLN A 559 -21.00 9.83 -9.22
C GLN A 559 -22.28 10.67 -9.36
N ILE A 560 -23.43 10.12 -8.98
CA ILE A 560 -24.68 10.89 -8.94
C ILE A 560 -24.64 11.97 -7.85
N ARG A 561 -24.03 11.72 -6.68
CA ARG A 561 -23.81 12.76 -5.66
C ARG A 561 -23.03 13.95 -6.23
N ARG A 562 -21.96 13.70 -6.98
CA ARG A 562 -21.15 14.74 -7.64
C ARG A 562 -22.01 15.53 -8.64
N ASN A 563 -22.68 14.84 -9.57
CA ASN A 563 -23.54 15.47 -10.57
C ASN A 563 -24.68 16.32 -9.97
N ILE A 564 -25.30 15.89 -8.86
CA ILE A 564 -26.33 16.70 -8.17
C ILE A 564 -25.75 18.01 -7.62
N VAL A 565 -24.49 18.02 -7.18
CA VAL A 565 -23.79 19.25 -6.73
C VAL A 565 -23.40 20.13 -7.92
N ASP A 566 -22.89 19.55 -9.01
CA ASP A 566 -22.52 20.28 -10.23
C ASP A 566 -23.73 20.95 -10.92
N LEU A 567 -24.89 20.27 -10.92
CA LEU A 567 -26.16 20.80 -11.41
C LEU A 567 -26.86 21.77 -10.42
N GLY A 568 -26.23 22.12 -9.29
CA GLY A 568 -26.79 23.08 -8.34
C GLY A 568 -28.01 22.59 -7.55
N GLY A 569 -28.22 21.28 -7.43
CA GLY A 569 -29.38 20.72 -6.73
C GLY A 569 -29.43 21.00 -5.23
N LEU A 570 -28.26 21.11 -4.56
CA LEU A 570 -28.18 21.37 -3.12
C LEU A 570 -28.83 22.70 -2.67
N PRO A 571 -28.56 23.88 -3.27
CA PRO A 571 -29.26 25.11 -2.91
C PRO A 571 -30.80 25.00 -3.01
N ILE A 572 -31.31 24.30 -4.03
CA ILE A 572 -32.76 24.11 -4.20
C ILE A 572 -33.32 23.21 -3.08
N MET A 573 -32.65 22.11 -2.76
CA MET A 573 -33.03 21.24 -1.62
C MET A 573 -32.99 22.00 -0.29
N VAL A 574 -31.98 22.86 -0.08
CA VAL A 574 -31.84 23.72 1.11
C VAL A 574 -32.97 24.76 1.21
N ASN A 575 -33.51 25.24 0.08
CA ASN A 575 -34.70 26.10 0.08
C ASN A 575 -35.99 25.32 0.39
N ILE A 576 -36.09 24.06 -0.02
CA ILE A 576 -37.24 23.20 0.28
C ILE A 576 -37.39 22.91 1.79
N LEU A 577 -36.31 23.01 2.59
CA LEU A 577 -36.38 22.85 4.05
C LEU A 577 -37.29 23.88 4.76
N ASP A 578 -37.55 25.03 4.12
CA ASP A 578 -38.46 26.07 4.64
C ASP A 578 -39.94 25.80 4.27
N SER A 579 -40.22 24.79 3.44
CA SER A 579 -41.58 24.46 2.97
C SER A 579 -42.53 24.12 4.12
N PRO A 580 -43.82 24.54 4.10
CA PRO A 580 -44.79 24.14 5.13
C PRO A 580 -45.11 22.62 5.10
N HIS A 581 -44.73 21.90 4.05
CA HIS A 581 -45.02 20.46 3.92
C HIS A 581 -43.95 19.59 4.58
N LYS A 582 -44.29 18.96 5.71
CA LYS A 582 -43.42 18.02 6.46
C LYS A 582 -42.77 16.96 5.56
N SER A 583 -43.52 16.39 4.61
CA SER A 583 -43.01 15.38 3.67
C SER A 583 -41.92 15.91 2.73
N LEU A 584 -41.96 17.18 2.35
CA LEU A 584 -40.90 17.80 1.56
C LEU A 584 -39.65 18.05 2.41
N LYS A 585 -39.82 18.49 3.66
CA LYS A 585 -38.69 18.65 4.62
C LYS A 585 -37.96 17.34 4.84
N CYS A 586 -38.68 16.24 5.12
CA CYS A 586 -38.09 14.91 5.29
C CYS A 586 -37.29 14.47 4.06
N LEU A 587 -37.91 14.46 2.88
CA LEU A 587 -37.28 13.97 1.65
C LEU A 587 -36.08 14.84 1.22
N ALA A 588 -36.16 16.16 1.40
CA ALA A 588 -35.04 17.06 1.11
C ALA A 588 -33.89 16.84 2.09
N ALA A 589 -34.16 16.69 3.39
CA ALA A 589 -33.13 16.41 4.39
C ALA A 589 -32.46 15.03 4.16
N GLU A 590 -33.23 13.97 3.89
CA GLU A 590 -32.67 12.65 3.56
C GLU A 590 -31.82 12.68 2.28
N THR A 591 -32.24 13.40 1.25
CA THR A 591 -31.45 13.55 0.01
C THR A 591 -30.17 14.35 0.27
N ILE A 592 -30.24 15.42 1.08
CA ILE A 592 -29.06 16.17 1.53
C ILE A 592 -28.11 15.28 2.33
N ALA A 593 -28.61 14.42 3.22
CA ALA A 593 -27.79 13.48 3.99
C ALA A 593 -26.99 12.56 3.07
N ASN A 594 -27.65 11.96 2.08
CA ASN A 594 -27.01 11.10 1.09
C ASN A 594 -25.95 11.85 0.26
N VAL A 595 -26.25 13.06 -0.23
CA VAL A 595 -25.32 13.86 -1.05
C VAL A 595 -24.15 14.43 -0.23
N ALA A 596 -24.33 14.75 1.05
CA ALA A 596 -23.34 15.39 1.93
C ALA A 596 -22.17 14.48 2.40
N LYS A 597 -21.97 13.32 1.77
CA LYS A 597 -20.88 12.38 2.11
C LYS A 597 -19.46 12.87 1.74
N PHE A 598 -19.32 13.88 0.87
CA PHE A 598 -18.01 14.42 0.45
C PHE A 598 -17.86 15.93 0.70
N LYS A 599 -16.61 16.42 0.74
CA LYS A 599 -16.22 17.78 1.19
C LYS A 599 -16.93 18.91 0.43
N ARG A 600 -17.01 18.83 -0.89
CA ARG A 600 -17.64 19.88 -1.73
C ARG A 600 -19.16 19.99 -1.48
N ALA A 601 -19.85 18.87 -1.30
CA ALA A 601 -21.26 18.87 -0.90
C ALA A 601 -21.46 19.48 0.50
N ARG A 602 -20.68 19.04 1.50
CA ARG A 602 -20.71 19.61 2.87
C ARG A 602 -20.49 21.12 2.87
N ARG A 603 -19.55 21.61 2.05
CA ARG A 603 -19.26 23.04 1.86
C ARG A 603 -20.47 23.76 1.25
N ALA A 604 -21.08 23.21 0.19
CA ALA A 604 -22.24 23.83 -0.46
C ALA A 604 -23.46 23.95 0.48
N VAL A 605 -23.80 22.89 1.25
CA VAL A 605 -24.88 22.95 2.26
C VAL A 605 -24.64 24.09 3.26
N ARG A 606 -23.40 24.29 3.73
CA ARG A 606 -23.03 25.39 4.63
C ARG A 606 -23.21 26.77 3.98
N HIS A 607 -22.74 26.95 2.75
CA HIS A 607 -22.76 28.26 2.06
C HIS A 607 -24.19 28.74 1.75
N HIS A 608 -25.13 27.83 1.49
CA HIS A 608 -26.54 28.18 1.26
C HIS A 608 -27.38 28.27 2.55
N GLY A 609 -26.75 28.28 3.74
CA GLY A 609 -27.45 28.37 5.03
C GLY A 609 -28.21 27.08 5.40
N GLY A 610 -27.86 25.95 4.80
CA GLY A 610 -28.53 24.67 5.08
C GLY A 610 -28.35 24.20 6.52
N ILE A 611 -27.20 24.48 7.15
CA ILE A 611 -26.93 24.06 8.54
C ILE A 611 -27.92 24.68 9.53
N THR A 612 -28.20 25.99 9.44
CA THR A 612 -29.15 26.67 10.33
C THR A 612 -30.58 26.17 10.10
N LYS A 613 -30.98 25.93 8.85
CA LYS A 613 -32.29 25.36 8.52
C LYS A 613 -32.45 23.92 9.02
N LEU A 614 -31.43 23.08 8.86
CA LEU A 614 -31.41 21.70 9.36
C LEU A 614 -31.45 21.65 10.88
N VAL A 615 -30.75 22.55 11.59
CA VAL A 615 -30.86 22.68 13.04
C VAL A 615 -32.28 23.10 13.47
N ALA A 616 -32.93 24.00 12.72
CA ALA A 616 -34.32 24.36 12.99
C ALA A 616 -35.32 23.20 12.78
N LEU A 617 -34.98 22.16 12.01
CA LEU A 617 -35.80 20.94 11.90
C LEU A 617 -35.77 20.06 13.16
N LEU A 618 -34.80 20.26 14.06
CA LEU A 618 -34.71 19.54 15.33
C LEU A 618 -35.69 20.09 16.40
N ASP A 619 -36.35 21.23 16.14
CA ASP A 619 -37.22 21.86 17.12
C ASP A 619 -38.63 21.26 17.16
N CYS A 620 -38.73 20.03 17.68
CA CYS A 620 -40.01 19.44 18.08
C CYS A 620 -40.56 20.17 19.32
N GLY A 621 -41.45 21.14 19.11
CA GLY A 621 -42.06 21.95 20.17
C GLY A 621 -42.97 21.15 21.11
N HIS A 622 -42.41 20.58 22.18
CA HIS A 622 -43.18 19.90 23.23
C HIS A 622 -43.76 20.90 24.26
N HIS A 623 -44.88 21.52 23.91
CA HIS A 623 -45.79 22.17 24.86
C HIS A 623 -47.04 21.32 25.12
N SER A 624 -46.87 20.15 25.76
CA SER A 624 -47.98 19.39 26.37
C SER A 624 -47.46 18.47 27.47
N THR A 625 -47.63 18.87 28.72
CA THR A 625 -47.43 18.02 29.91
C THR A 625 -48.72 17.28 30.24
N GLU A 626 -49.08 16.25 29.46
CA GLU A 626 -50.12 15.28 29.86
C GLU A 626 -50.01 13.97 29.06
N PRO A 627 -50.12 12.77 29.69
CA PRO A 627 -49.97 11.50 29.00
C PRO A 627 -51.29 11.05 28.38
N THR A 628 -51.50 11.32 27.09
CA THR A 628 -52.57 10.69 26.29
C THR A 628 -51.99 10.19 24.96
N GLN A 629 -52.65 9.20 24.35
CA GLN A 629 -52.14 8.37 23.24
C GLN A 629 -51.43 9.14 22.11
N PRO A 630 -50.33 8.62 21.54
CA PRO A 630 -49.55 9.30 20.51
C PRO A 630 -50.40 9.53 19.26
N SER A 631 -50.57 10.80 18.90
CA SER A 631 -51.35 11.20 17.75
C SER A 631 -50.58 10.97 16.44
N LEU A 632 -51.32 10.80 15.33
CA LEU A 632 -50.77 10.77 13.96
C LEU A 632 -50.07 12.08 13.54
N TYR A 633 -50.13 13.13 14.36
CA TYR A 633 -49.47 14.41 14.12
C TYR A 633 -48.08 14.46 14.77
N GLU A 634 -47.93 13.98 16.02
CA GLU A 634 -46.65 13.96 16.75
C GLU A 634 -45.60 13.07 16.07
N THR A 635 -46.03 11.88 15.60
CA THR A 635 -45.17 10.94 14.85
C THR A 635 -44.57 11.56 13.58
N ARG A 636 -45.24 12.55 12.97
CA ARG A 636 -44.75 13.26 11.78
C ARG A 636 -43.78 14.40 12.08
N ASP A 637 -43.75 14.93 13.30
CA ASP A 637 -42.74 15.92 13.71
C ASP A 637 -41.45 15.24 14.17
N VAL A 638 -41.56 14.10 14.86
CA VAL A 638 -40.42 13.22 15.17
C VAL A 638 -39.70 12.80 13.89
N GLU A 639 -40.44 12.42 12.84
CA GLU A 639 -39.85 12.03 11.54
C GLU A 639 -39.12 13.19 10.84
N VAL A 640 -39.62 14.43 10.92
CA VAL A 640 -38.91 15.61 10.39
C VAL A 640 -37.59 15.83 11.12
N ALA A 641 -37.59 15.72 12.45
CA ALA A 641 -36.37 15.85 13.25
C ALA A 641 -35.38 14.70 13.00
N ARG A 642 -35.86 13.46 12.82
CA ARG A 642 -35.02 12.31 12.41
C ARG A 642 -34.28 12.59 11.10
N CYS A 643 -35.00 13.01 10.05
CA CYS A 643 -34.38 13.35 8.77
C CYS A 643 -33.42 14.55 8.90
N GLY A 644 -33.77 15.57 9.68
CA GLY A 644 -32.91 16.71 9.98
C GLY A 644 -31.59 16.29 10.66
N ALA A 645 -31.66 15.45 11.69
CA ALA A 645 -30.50 14.90 12.38
C ALA A 645 -29.62 14.04 11.46
N GLN A 646 -30.21 13.22 10.59
CA GLN A 646 -29.48 12.40 9.61
C GLN A 646 -28.68 13.26 8.61
N ALA A 647 -29.25 14.38 8.16
CA ALA A 647 -28.57 15.36 7.34
C ALA A 647 -27.45 16.10 8.09
N LEU A 648 -27.68 16.46 9.35
CA LEU A 648 -26.68 17.10 10.21
C LEU A 648 -25.49 16.19 10.50
N TRP A 649 -25.72 14.90 10.78
CA TRP A 649 -24.66 13.92 10.98
C TRP A 649 -23.74 13.82 9.76
N SER A 650 -24.33 13.73 8.57
CA SER A 650 -23.60 13.72 7.30
C SER A 650 -22.81 15.02 7.09
N CYS A 651 -23.36 16.15 7.54
CA CYS A 651 -22.70 17.45 7.48
C CYS A 651 -21.60 17.65 8.55
N SER A 652 -21.71 17.04 9.74
CA SER A 652 -20.79 17.27 10.87
C SER A 652 -19.40 16.65 10.69
N LYS A 653 -19.21 15.76 9.70
CA LYS A 653 -17.88 15.24 9.30
C LYS A 653 -16.87 16.33 8.89
N SER A 654 -17.27 17.60 8.65
CA SER A 654 -16.34 18.70 8.37
C SER A 654 -16.25 19.69 9.53
N HIS A 655 -15.02 20.02 9.96
CA HIS A 655 -14.73 20.95 11.07
C HIS A 655 -15.52 22.27 10.97
N SER A 656 -15.54 22.89 9.78
CA SER A 656 -16.27 24.15 9.55
C SER A 656 -17.80 24.01 9.64
N ASN A 657 -18.33 22.81 9.39
CA ASN A 657 -19.76 22.53 9.55
C ASN A 657 -20.12 22.29 11.02
N LYS A 658 -19.22 21.67 11.80
CA LYS A 658 -19.36 21.59 13.27
C LYS A 658 -19.55 23.01 13.81
N GLU A 659 -18.58 23.91 13.65
CA GLU A 659 -18.71 25.28 14.19
C GLU A 659 -19.99 26.02 13.76
N ALA A 660 -20.51 25.76 12.54
CA ALA A 660 -21.81 26.27 12.12
C ALA A 660 -23.01 25.66 12.89
N ILE A 661 -23.01 24.35 13.17
CA ILE A 661 -24.01 23.68 14.02
C ILE A 661 -23.97 24.25 15.45
N ARG A 662 -22.79 24.53 15.99
CA ARG A 662 -22.61 25.15 17.32
C ARG A 662 -23.24 26.53 17.38
N LYS A 663 -22.90 27.41 16.42
CA LYS A 663 -23.46 28.77 16.32
C LYS A 663 -24.97 28.79 16.08
N ALA A 664 -25.50 27.77 15.40
CA ALA A 664 -26.93 27.61 15.17
C ALA A 664 -27.72 27.10 16.40
N GLY A 665 -27.06 26.76 17.52
CA GLY A 665 -27.74 26.24 18.71
C GLY A 665 -28.15 24.77 18.60
N GLY A 666 -27.45 23.96 17.80
CA GLY A 666 -27.81 22.55 17.61
C GLY A 666 -27.67 21.66 18.84
N ILE A 667 -26.70 21.94 19.73
CA ILE A 667 -26.36 21.04 20.85
C ILE A 667 -27.51 20.93 21.88
N PRO A 668 -28.15 22.01 22.37
CA PRO A 668 -29.30 21.91 23.28
C PRO A 668 -30.50 21.17 22.65
N LEU A 669 -30.72 21.32 21.34
CA LEU A 669 -31.78 20.62 20.62
C LEU A 669 -31.49 19.11 20.52
N LEU A 670 -30.27 18.73 20.16
CA LEU A 670 -29.81 17.32 20.19
C LEU A 670 -29.90 16.73 21.60
N ALA A 671 -29.49 17.47 22.64
CA ALA A 671 -29.59 17.07 24.04
C ALA A 671 -31.05 16.83 24.50
N ARG A 672 -32.01 17.60 23.95
CA ARG A 672 -33.44 17.41 24.19
C ARG A 672 -33.97 16.17 23.45
N LEU A 673 -33.57 15.93 22.20
CA LEU A 673 -33.98 14.75 21.42
C LEU A 673 -33.44 13.43 22.01
N LEU A 674 -32.27 13.45 22.66
CA LEU A 674 -31.74 12.30 23.41
C LEU A 674 -32.62 11.80 24.56
N LYS A 675 -33.62 12.57 24.99
CA LYS A 675 -34.57 12.18 26.06
C LYS A 675 -35.78 11.41 25.53
N THR A 676 -35.88 11.22 24.21
CA THR A 676 -36.97 10.49 23.57
C THR A 676 -36.70 8.99 23.51
N SER A 677 -37.75 8.18 23.41
CA SER A 677 -37.66 6.71 23.38
C SER A 677 -37.51 6.11 21.98
N HIS A 678 -37.30 6.92 20.94
CA HIS A 678 -37.30 6.48 19.54
C HIS A 678 -35.88 6.19 19.03
N GLU A 679 -35.48 4.92 19.04
CA GLU A 679 -34.11 4.48 18.66
C GLU A 679 -33.67 4.99 17.27
N ASP A 680 -34.55 4.93 16.26
CA ASP A 680 -34.29 5.42 14.90
C ASP A 680 -33.93 6.91 14.82
N MET A 681 -34.34 7.70 15.83
CA MET A 681 -33.97 9.11 15.98
C MET A 681 -32.74 9.29 16.87
N LEU A 682 -32.54 8.42 17.87
CA LEU A 682 -31.35 8.45 18.71
C LEU A 682 -30.07 8.18 17.91
N ILE A 683 -30.08 7.24 16.95
CA ILE A 683 -28.92 6.91 16.11
C ILE A 683 -28.32 8.15 15.42
N PRO A 684 -29.05 8.91 14.56
CA PRO A 684 -28.48 10.10 13.91
C PRO A 684 -28.19 11.26 14.86
N VAL A 685 -28.91 11.37 15.99
CA VAL A 685 -28.63 12.38 17.03
C VAL A 685 -27.30 12.09 17.73
N VAL A 686 -27.06 10.85 18.15
CA VAL A 686 -25.80 10.43 18.76
C VAL A 686 -24.66 10.48 17.74
N GLY A 687 -24.89 10.04 16.50
CA GLY A 687 -23.90 10.16 15.41
C GLY A 687 -23.46 11.61 15.16
N THR A 688 -24.40 12.57 15.15
CA THR A 688 -24.06 14.00 15.05
C THR A 688 -23.20 14.46 16.24
N LEU A 689 -23.54 14.02 17.46
CA LEU A 689 -22.80 14.37 18.69
C LEU A 689 -21.40 13.73 18.72
N GLN A 690 -21.26 12.50 18.24
CA GLN A 690 -19.99 11.77 18.09
C GLN A 690 -19.03 12.53 17.17
N GLU A 691 -19.46 12.89 15.96
CA GLU A 691 -18.64 13.66 15.01
C GLU A 691 -18.20 15.01 15.60
N CYS A 692 -19.11 15.66 16.34
CA CYS A 692 -18.85 16.93 16.99
C CYS A 692 -17.90 16.82 18.20
N ALA A 693 -17.94 15.72 18.96
CA ALA A 693 -17.15 15.50 20.18
C ALA A 693 -15.63 15.42 19.97
N SER A 694 -15.18 15.32 18.72
CA SER A 694 -13.76 15.42 18.34
C SER A 694 -13.17 16.83 18.56
N GLU A 695 -13.99 17.87 18.73
CA GLU A 695 -13.53 19.24 19.02
C GLU A 695 -13.67 19.59 20.52
N GLU A 696 -12.65 20.19 21.13
CA GLU A 696 -12.64 20.54 22.56
C GLU A 696 -13.80 21.48 22.97
N ASN A 697 -14.06 22.53 22.17
CA ASN A 697 -15.17 23.47 22.38
C ASN A 697 -16.54 22.77 22.39
N TYR A 698 -16.64 21.64 21.71
CA TYR A 698 -17.86 20.83 21.67
C TYR A 698 -18.00 19.92 22.87
N ARG A 699 -16.91 19.31 23.34
CA ARG A 699 -16.90 18.54 24.59
C ARG A 699 -17.37 19.39 25.77
N ALA A 700 -16.92 20.64 25.85
CA ALA A 700 -17.38 21.60 26.84
C ALA A 700 -18.92 21.80 26.83
N ALA A 701 -19.52 21.96 25.64
CA ALA A 701 -20.97 22.12 25.50
C ALA A 701 -21.77 20.82 25.76
N ILE A 702 -21.24 19.66 25.35
CA ILE A 702 -21.82 18.34 25.62
C ILE A 702 -21.90 18.08 27.13
N LYS A 703 -20.86 18.47 27.88
CA LYS A 703 -20.85 18.42 29.36
C LYS A 703 -21.88 19.36 29.98
N ALA A 704 -21.95 20.63 29.53
CA ALA A 704 -22.90 21.62 30.04
C ALA A 704 -24.37 21.17 29.91
N GLU A 705 -24.73 20.55 28.79
CA GLU A 705 -26.07 20.03 28.51
C GLU A 705 -26.37 18.65 29.16
N ARG A 706 -25.46 18.13 29.99
CA ARG A 706 -25.55 16.82 30.68
C ARG A 706 -25.80 15.63 29.74
N ILE A 707 -25.30 15.71 28.50
CA ILE A 707 -25.53 14.68 27.46
C ILE A 707 -24.95 13.32 27.87
N ILE A 708 -23.83 13.32 28.59
CA ILE A 708 -23.12 12.10 29.05
C ILE A 708 -24.05 11.13 29.81
N GLU A 709 -24.98 11.65 30.63
CA GLU A 709 -25.96 10.83 31.36
C GLU A 709 -26.86 10.01 30.40
N ASN A 710 -27.28 10.61 29.28
CA ASN A 710 -28.17 9.97 28.32
C ASN A 710 -27.40 8.98 27.43
N LEU A 711 -26.16 9.31 27.03
CA LEU A 711 -25.27 8.36 26.33
C LEU A 711 -25.04 7.10 27.17
N VAL A 712 -24.76 7.27 28.47
CA VAL A 712 -24.58 6.16 29.42
C VAL A 712 -25.83 5.30 29.60
N LYS A 713 -27.02 5.91 29.63
CA LYS A 713 -28.29 5.14 29.67
C LYS A 713 -28.46 4.30 28.40
N ASN A 714 -28.23 4.92 27.24
CA ASN A 714 -28.43 4.29 25.93
C ASN A 714 -27.42 3.17 25.63
N LEU A 715 -26.30 3.04 26.35
CA LEU A 715 -25.44 1.85 26.29
C LEU A 715 -26.16 0.54 26.68
N ASN A 716 -27.32 0.61 27.34
CA ASN A 716 -28.14 -0.55 27.72
C ASN A 716 -29.29 -0.82 26.73
N SER A 717 -29.36 -0.14 25.58
CA SER A 717 -30.35 -0.45 24.54
C SER A 717 -30.13 -1.85 23.96
N GLU A 718 -31.16 -2.47 23.39
CA GLU A 718 -31.01 -3.75 22.66
C GLU A 718 -30.38 -3.54 21.27
N ASN A 719 -30.47 -2.31 20.74
CA ASN A 719 -29.95 -1.91 19.44
C ASN A 719 -28.42 -1.74 19.41
N GLU A 720 -27.72 -2.61 18.66
CA GLU A 720 -26.25 -2.60 18.59
C GLU A 720 -25.67 -1.33 17.97
N GLN A 721 -26.33 -0.75 16.97
CA GLN A 721 -25.87 0.47 16.30
C GLN A 721 -25.96 1.68 17.24
N LEU A 722 -27.00 1.76 18.07
CA LEU A 722 -27.10 2.79 19.10
C LEU A 722 -26.03 2.62 20.18
N GLN A 723 -25.74 1.38 20.61
CA GLN A 723 -24.64 1.09 21.55
C GLN A 723 -23.29 1.56 21.00
N GLU A 724 -23.00 1.26 19.72
CA GLU A 724 -21.77 1.67 19.03
C GLU A 724 -21.60 3.20 19.03
N HIS A 725 -22.58 3.94 18.52
CA HIS A 725 -22.47 5.40 18.46
C HIS A 725 -22.40 6.02 19.87
N CYS A 726 -23.08 5.45 20.87
CA CYS A 726 -22.95 5.92 22.26
C CYS A 726 -21.55 5.66 22.82
N ALA A 727 -20.97 4.48 22.57
CA ALA A 727 -19.60 4.17 22.98
C ALA A 727 -18.58 5.04 22.26
N MET A 728 -18.72 5.26 20.94
CA MET A 728 -17.82 6.10 20.16
C MET A 728 -17.93 7.59 20.56
N ALA A 729 -19.13 8.09 20.87
CA ALA A 729 -19.30 9.42 21.44
C ALA A 729 -18.61 9.56 22.82
N ILE A 730 -18.70 8.54 23.68
CA ILE A 730 -17.99 8.49 24.95
C ILE A 730 -16.47 8.46 24.73
N TYR A 731 -15.96 7.65 23.79
CA TYR A 731 -14.53 7.61 23.41
C TYR A 731 -14.00 8.99 23.04
N GLN A 732 -14.70 9.71 22.16
CA GLN A 732 -14.32 11.07 21.76
C GLN A 732 -14.41 12.08 22.92
N CYS A 733 -15.42 11.97 23.78
CA CYS A 733 -15.60 12.89 24.92
C CYS A 733 -14.63 12.62 26.09
N ALA A 734 -14.14 11.39 26.26
CA ALA A 734 -13.37 10.92 27.42
C ALA A 734 -11.88 11.34 27.42
N GLU A 735 -11.46 12.15 26.45
CA GLU A 735 -10.17 12.86 26.54
C GLU A 735 -10.15 13.80 27.75
N ASP A 736 -11.25 14.51 27.97
CA ASP A 736 -11.49 15.35 29.14
C ASP A 736 -11.57 14.51 30.43
N GLU A 737 -10.86 14.92 31.48
CA GLU A 737 -10.88 14.27 32.80
C GLU A 737 -12.28 14.27 33.44
N GLU A 738 -12.96 15.41 33.38
CA GLU A 738 -14.33 15.59 33.86
C GLU A 738 -15.33 14.62 33.19
N THR A 739 -15.19 14.34 31.89
CA THR A 739 -16.04 13.35 31.21
C THR A 739 -15.82 11.95 31.77
N ARG A 740 -14.56 11.55 32.00
CA ARG A 740 -14.21 10.24 32.57
C ARG A 740 -14.87 10.03 33.93
N ASP A 741 -14.93 11.09 34.73
CA ASP A 741 -15.63 11.11 36.00
C ASP A 741 -17.16 11.06 35.86
N LEU A 742 -17.75 11.82 34.93
CA LEU A 742 -19.19 11.78 34.67
C LEU A 742 -19.65 10.38 34.21
N VAL A 743 -18.91 9.73 33.31
CA VAL A 743 -19.21 8.36 32.86
C VAL A 743 -19.21 7.37 34.05
N ARG A 744 -18.28 7.54 35.00
CA ARG A 744 -18.25 6.75 36.24
C ARG A 744 -19.41 7.07 37.17
N GLN A 745 -19.70 8.35 37.41
CA GLN A 745 -20.77 8.80 38.31
C GLN A 745 -22.16 8.36 37.83
N HIS A 746 -22.40 8.37 36.52
CA HIS A 746 -23.63 7.87 35.91
C HIS A 746 -23.66 6.33 35.72
N GLY A 747 -22.60 5.61 36.11
CA GLY A 747 -22.55 4.14 36.11
C GLY A 747 -22.19 3.47 34.79
N GLY A 748 -21.71 4.22 33.78
CA GLY A 748 -21.48 3.74 32.41
C GLY A 748 -20.32 2.75 32.24
N LEU A 749 -19.39 2.67 33.20
CA LEU A 749 -18.27 1.73 33.15
C LEU A 749 -18.74 0.26 33.19
N LYS A 750 -19.86 -0.05 33.85
CA LYS A 750 -20.40 -1.42 33.93
C LYS A 750 -21.06 -1.86 32.60
N PRO A 751 -21.94 -1.07 31.96
CA PRO A 751 -22.39 -1.32 30.59
C PRO A 751 -21.23 -1.55 29.61
N LEU A 752 -20.24 -0.66 29.58
CA LEU A 752 -19.05 -0.80 28.72
C LEU A 752 -18.33 -2.14 28.95
N ALA A 753 -18.06 -2.50 30.22
CA ALA A 753 -17.45 -3.79 30.56
C ALA A 753 -18.30 -5.00 30.15
N SER A 754 -19.63 -4.88 30.19
CA SER A 754 -20.54 -5.97 29.78
C SER A 754 -20.61 -6.15 28.26
N LEU A 755 -20.50 -5.08 27.48
CA LEU A 755 -20.52 -5.11 26.02
C LEU A 755 -19.29 -5.79 25.40
N LEU A 756 -18.16 -5.83 26.12
CA LEU A 756 -16.95 -6.57 25.69
C LEU A 756 -17.19 -8.08 25.47
N ASN A 757 -18.24 -8.66 26.04
CA ASN A 757 -18.53 -10.09 25.91
C ASN A 757 -19.16 -10.48 24.57
N ASN A 758 -19.71 -9.52 23.81
CA ASN A 758 -20.27 -9.77 22.48
C ASN A 758 -19.30 -9.26 21.40
N THR A 759 -18.61 -10.19 20.74
CA THR A 759 -17.50 -9.91 19.82
C THR A 759 -17.86 -10.03 18.34
N ASP A 760 -19.14 -10.25 18.03
CA ASP A 760 -19.61 -10.51 16.65
C ASP A 760 -19.52 -9.24 15.80
N ASN A 761 -20.08 -8.14 16.30
CA ASN A 761 -19.97 -6.82 15.69
C ASN A 761 -18.61 -6.18 16.04
N LYS A 762 -17.75 -6.01 15.02
CA LYS A 762 -16.39 -5.47 15.16
C LYS A 762 -16.34 -3.94 15.30
N GLU A 763 -17.26 -3.22 14.68
CA GLU A 763 -17.34 -1.75 14.74
C GLU A 763 -17.76 -1.31 16.16
N ARG A 764 -18.83 -1.92 16.70
CA ARG A 764 -19.19 -1.76 18.13
C ARG A 764 -18.04 -2.15 19.07
N LEU A 765 -17.33 -3.25 18.79
CA LEU A 765 -16.21 -3.69 19.64
C LEU A 765 -15.07 -2.66 19.63
N ALA A 766 -14.74 -2.06 18.49
CA ALA A 766 -13.76 -0.98 18.38
C ALA A 766 -14.19 0.25 19.18
N ALA A 767 -15.45 0.68 19.05
CA ALA A 767 -16.03 1.79 19.79
C ALA A 767 -16.00 1.56 21.33
N VAL A 768 -16.44 0.39 21.80
CA VAL A 768 -16.48 0.03 23.23
C VAL A 768 -15.07 -0.09 23.81
N THR A 769 -14.14 -0.74 23.12
CA THR A 769 -12.75 -0.87 23.59
C THR A 769 -12.04 0.49 23.61
N GLY A 770 -12.32 1.37 22.65
CA GLY A 770 -11.83 2.75 22.64
C GLY A 770 -12.37 3.55 23.85
N ALA A 771 -13.68 3.49 24.09
CA ALA A 771 -14.32 4.15 25.22
C ALA A 771 -13.71 3.70 26.57
N ILE A 772 -13.45 2.41 26.72
CA ILE A 772 -12.77 1.85 27.88
C ILE A 772 -11.32 2.34 27.97
N TRP A 773 -10.56 2.36 26.88
CA TRP A 773 -9.18 2.87 26.88
C TRP A 773 -9.11 4.31 27.39
N LYS A 774 -9.88 5.24 26.80
CA LYS A 774 -9.87 6.65 27.24
C LYS A 774 -10.37 6.75 28.69
N CYS A 775 -11.41 6.01 29.09
CA CYS A 775 -11.87 6.00 30.48
C CYS A 775 -10.81 5.47 31.47
N SER A 776 -9.95 4.51 31.07
CA SER A 776 -8.87 3.94 31.88
C SER A 776 -7.71 4.90 32.16
N ILE A 777 -7.67 6.10 31.56
CA ILE A 777 -6.69 7.14 31.93
C ILE A 777 -6.96 7.66 33.36
N SER A 778 -8.18 7.51 33.90
CA SER A 778 -8.46 7.75 35.33
C SER A 778 -8.19 6.49 36.18
N LYS A 779 -7.43 6.66 37.26
CA LYS A 779 -7.13 5.63 38.26
C LYS A 779 -8.39 5.06 38.92
N GLU A 780 -9.36 5.92 39.23
CA GLU A 780 -10.64 5.60 39.84
C GLU A 780 -11.48 4.72 38.91
N ASN A 781 -11.46 5.01 37.60
CA ASN A 781 -12.14 4.22 36.58
C ASN A 781 -11.49 2.85 36.40
N VAL A 782 -10.15 2.79 36.40
CA VAL A 782 -9.39 1.53 36.35
C VAL A 782 -9.75 0.61 37.52
N ILE A 783 -9.90 1.15 38.74
CA ILE A 783 -10.35 0.38 39.90
C ILE A 783 -11.75 -0.23 39.67
N LYS A 784 -12.67 0.51 39.04
CA LYS A 784 -14.00 -0.01 38.69
C LYS A 784 -14.00 -1.01 37.54
N PHE A 785 -13.18 -0.81 36.50
CA PHE A 785 -13.01 -1.81 35.45
C PHE A 785 -12.42 -3.13 35.98
N ARG A 786 -11.54 -3.07 36.99
CA ARG A 786 -11.08 -4.25 37.75
C ARG A 786 -12.22 -4.93 38.51
N GLU A 787 -13.06 -4.18 39.23
CA GLU A 787 -14.25 -4.74 39.92
C GLU A 787 -15.21 -5.44 38.96
N TYR A 788 -15.35 -4.93 37.73
CA TYR A 788 -16.20 -5.51 36.69
C TYR A 788 -15.53 -6.59 35.82
N LYS A 789 -14.30 -7.01 36.15
CA LYS A 789 -13.49 -8.00 35.41
C LYS A 789 -13.21 -7.63 33.94
N ALA A 790 -13.27 -6.35 33.60
CA ALA A 790 -13.05 -5.90 32.22
C ALA A 790 -11.61 -6.17 31.76
N ILE A 791 -10.64 -6.18 32.69
CA ILE A 791 -9.22 -6.44 32.40
C ILE A 791 -9.03 -7.88 31.92
N GLU A 792 -9.67 -8.85 32.57
CA GLU A 792 -9.67 -10.25 32.14
C GLU A 792 -10.29 -10.43 30.75
N THR A 793 -11.40 -9.74 30.46
CA THR A 793 -12.03 -9.78 29.12
C THR A 793 -11.14 -9.12 28.06
N LEU A 794 -10.53 -7.96 28.35
CA LEU A 794 -9.58 -7.29 27.45
C LEU A 794 -8.36 -8.18 27.12
N VAL A 795 -7.84 -8.94 28.09
CA VAL A 795 -6.76 -9.92 27.83
C VAL A 795 -7.23 -11.02 26.87
N GLY A 796 -8.49 -11.45 26.95
CA GLY A 796 -9.10 -12.39 26.01
C GLY A 796 -9.25 -11.85 24.58
N LEU A 797 -9.24 -10.52 24.39
CA LEU A 797 -9.36 -9.85 23.09
C LEU A 797 -8.00 -9.53 22.43
N LEU A 798 -6.87 -9.95 23.02
CA LEU A 798 -5.53 -9.72 22.47
C LEU A 798 -5.19 -10.60 21.24
N THR A 799 -6.05 -11.55 20.88
CA THR A 799 -5.85 -12.47 19.75
C THR A 799 -7.08 -12.50 18.84
N ASP A 800 -6.86 -12.75 17.55
CA ASP A 800 -7.90 -12.95 16.53
C ASP A 800 -8.91 -11.79 16.38
N GLN A 801 -8.46 -10.55 16.61
CA GLN A 801 -9.21 -9.31 16.39
C GLN A 801 -8.56 -8.43 15.30
N PRO A 802 -9.34 -7.54 14.63
CA PRO A 802 -8.80 -6.56 13.70
C PRO A 802 -7.87 -5.55 14.41
N GLU A 803 -6.94 -4.95 13.67
CA GLU A 803 -5.92 -4.08 14.25
C GLU A 803 -6.49 -2.86 15.00
N GLU A 804 -7.61 -2.29 14.56
CA GLU A 804 -8.29 -1.17 15.24
C GLU A 804 -8.74 -1.54 16.67
N VAL A 805 -9.37 -2.71 16.82
CA VAL A 805 -9.75 -3.25 18.13
C VAL A 805 -8.50 -3.52 18.96
N LEU A 806 -7.44 -4.09 18.38
CA LEU A 806 -6.19 -4.35 19.09
C LEU A 806 -5.50 -3.07 19.57
N VAL A 807 -5.51 -1.97 18.78
CA VAL A 807 -4.97 -0.66 19.19
C VAL A 807 -5.65 -0.20 20.48
N ASN A 808 -6.98 -0.27 20.52
CA ASN A 808 -7.79 0.17 21.66
C ASN A 808 -7.66 -0.78 22.86
N VAL A 809 -7.73 -2.10 22.66
CA VAL A 809 -7.56 -3.11 23.73
C VAL A 809 -6.18 -2.99 24.40
N VAL A 810 -5.12 -2.90 23.60
CA VAL A 810 -3.76 -2.78 24.13
C VAL A 810 -3.53 -1.42 24.79
N GLY A 811 -4.11 -0.35 24.25
CA GLY A 811 -4.13 0.97 24.89
C GLY A 811 -4.76 0.91 26.27
N ALA A 812 -5.97 0.34 26.37
CA ALA A 812 -6.69 0.17 27.64
C ALA A 812 -5.89 -0.64 28.66
N LEU A 813 -5.24 -1.73 28.23
CA LEU A 813 -4.39 -2.54 29.09
C LEU A 813 -3.12 -1.78 29.52
N GLY A 814 -2.55 -0.93 28.68
CA GLY A 814 -1.40 -0.10 29.01
C GLY A 814 -1.67 0.93 30.11
N GLU A 815 -2.86 1.55 30.11
CA GLU A 815 -3.31 2.43 31.18
C GLU A 815 -3.67 1.63 32.45
N CYS A 816 -4.42 0.52 32.31
CA CYS A 816 -4.76 -0.35 33.44
C CYS A 816 -3.50 -0.89 34.16
N CYS A 817 -2.45 -1.25 33.43
CA CYS A 817 -1.18 -1.75 33.97
C CYS A 817 -0.31 -0.69 34.66
N GLN A 818 -0.74 0.58 34.75
CA GLN A 818 -0.06 1.53 35.66
C GLN A 818 -0.24 1.13 37.13
N GLU A 819 -1.34 0.44 37.49
CA GLU A 819 -1.58 -0.09 38.83
C GLU A 819 -1.03 -1.51 39.02
N TYR A 820 -0.42 -1.78 40.17
CA TYR A 820 0.27 -3.05 40.45
C TYR A 820 -0.66 -4.28 40.39
N GLU A 821 -1.85 -4.22 40.99
CA GLU A 821 -2.76 -5.38 41.03
C GLU A 821 -3.23 -5.79 39.63
N ASN A 822 -3.31 -4.83 38.70
CA ASN A 822 -3.71 -5.08 37.32
C ASN A 822 -2.62 -5.77 36.52
N ARG A 823 -1.34 -5.45 36.75
CA ARG A 823 -0.20 -6.20 36.19
C ARG A 823 -0.29 -7.67 36.60
N VAL A 824 -0.59 -7.93 37.88
CA VAL A 824 -0.78 -9.30 38.41
C VAL A 824 -1.97 -10.00 37.74
N ILE A 825 -3.08 -9.31 37.50
CA ILE A 825 -4.24 -9.86 36.76
C ILE A 825 -3.86 -10.21 35.32
N VAL A 826 -3.27 -9.27 34.57
CA VAL A 826 -2.84 -9.48 33.17
C VAL A 826 -1.84 -10.64 33.06
N ARG A 827 -0.89 -10.72 34.00
CA ARG A 827 0.05 -11.84 34.12
C ARG A 827 -0.65 -13.17 34.39
N ARG A 828 -1.57 -13.22 35.36
CA ARG A 828 -2.32 -14.43 35.74
C ARG A 828 -3.23 -14.93 34.61
N CYS A 829 -3.77 -14.03 33.79
CA CYS A 829 -4.57 -14.33 32.61
C CYS A 829 -3.71 -14.64 31.36
N GLY A 830 -2.38 -14.65 31.47
CA GLY A 830 -1.47 -14.98 30.37
C GLY A 830 -1.25 -13.88 29.33
N GLY A 831 -1.75 -12.67 29.55
CA GLY A 831 -1.77 -11.57 28.57
C GLY A 831 -0.39 -11.03 28.14
N ILE A 832 0.66 -11.31 28.93
CA ILE A 832 2.04 -10.91 28.57
C ILE A 832 2.49 -11.57 27.25
N GLN A 833 2.12 -12.83 27.00
CA GLN A 833 2.55 -13.53 25.79
C GLN A 833 1.94 -12.93 24.51
N PRO A 834 0.61 -12.70 24.41
CA PRO A 834 0.03 -11.94 23.30
C PRO A 834 0.64 -10.54 23.14
N LEU A 835 0.84 -9.79 24.23
CA LEU A 835 1.46 -8.45 24.16
C LEU A 835 2.87 -8.49 23.54
N VAL A 836 3.73 -9.43 23.96
CA VAL A 836 5.06 -9.59 23.37
C VAL A 836 4.99 -10.03 21.90
N ASN A 837 4.03 -10.89 21.53
CA ASN A 837 3.84 -11.31 20.14
C ASN A 837 3.47 -10.13 19.21
N LEU A 838 2.69 -9.16 19.71
CA LEU A 838 2.28 -7.98 18.93
C LEU A 838 3.43 -6.99 18.64
N LEU A 839 4.58 -7.09 19.32
CA LEU A 839 5.79 -6.29 19.02
C LEU A 839 6.38 -6.57 17.63
N VAL A 840 5.95 -7.65 16.96
CA VAL A 840 6.39 -8.05 15.60
C VAL A 840 5.47 -7.47 14.50
N GLY A 841 4.43 -6.72 14.88
CA GLY A 841 3.48 -6.09 13.97
C GLY A 841 4.08 -5.00 13.08
N ILE A 842 3.30 -4.53 12.11
CA ILE A 842 3.67 -3.41 11.20
C ILE A 842 2.88 -2.12 11.48
N ASN A 843 1.72 -2.21 12.13
CA ASN A 843 0.87 -1.08 12.46
C ASN A 843 1.53 -0.19 13.53
N GLN A 844 1.78 1.07 13.17
CA GLN A 844 2.54 2.01 14.00
C GLN A 844 1.79 2.40 15.29
N ALA A 845 0.49 2.67 15.19
CA ALA A 845 -0.34 3.00 16.35
C ALA A 845 -0.43 1.82 17.34
N LEU A 846 -0.58 0.60 16.81
CA LEU A 846 -0.57 -0.61 17.62
C LEU A 846 0.79 -0.79 18.32
N LEU A 847 1.91 -0.67 17.59
CA LEU A 847 3.25 -0.78 18.19
C LEU A 847 3.49 0.25 19.30
N VAL A 848 3.02 1.50 19.15
CA VAL A 848 3.12 2.53 20.22
C VAL A 848 2.36 2.09 21.48
N ASN A 849 1.16 1.53 21.33
CA ASN A 849 0.39 1.04 22.48
C ASN A 849 0.98 -0.24 23.09
N VAL A 850 1.43 -1.20 22.25
CA VAL A 850 2.05 -2.46 22.71
C VAL A 850 3.33 -2.19 23.48
N THR A 851 4.22 -1.33 22.98
CA THR A 851 5.46 -0.95 23.68
C THR A 851 5.16 -0.31 25.04
N LYS A 852 4.20 0.62 25.12
CA LYS A 852 3.73 1.19 26.41
C LYS A 852 3.19 0.11 27.36
N ALA A 853 2.33 -0.79 26.89
CA ALA A 853 1.74 -1.83 27.71
C ALA A 853 2.77 -2.86 28.21
N VAL A 854 3.70 -3.29 27.36
CA VAL A 854 4.83 -4.16 27.75
C VAL A 854 5.73 -3.45 28.76
N GLY A 855 6.04 -2.17 28.57
CA GLY A 855 6.80 -1.36 29.52
C GLY A 855 6.10 -1.22 30.89
N ALA A 856 4.78 -0.99 30.91
CA ALA A 856 3.99 -0.93 32.14
C ALA A 856 3.99 -2.29 32.89
N CYS A 857 3.88 -3.40 32.16
CA CYS A 857 4.02 -4.75 32.73
C CYS A 857 5.44 -5.03 33.26
N ALA A 858 6.50 -4.52 32.60
CA ALA A 858 7.90 -4.74 32.99
C ALA A 858 8.30 -4.15 34.36
N VAL A 859 7.46 -3.29 34.95
CA VAL A 859 7.65 -2.77 36.32
C VAL A 859 7.36 -3.85 37.39
N ASP A 860 6.61 -4.91 37.07
CA ASP A 860 6.49 -6.10 37.94
C ASP A 860 7.63 -7.09 37.65
N PRO A 861 8.54 -7.40 38.60
CA PRO A 861 9.67 -8.30 38.35
C PRO A 861 9.28 -9.71 37.90
N GLU A 862 8.12 -10.23 38.32
CA GLU A 862 7.62 -11.53 37.83
C GLU A 862 7.16 -11.44 36.37
N SER A 863 6.48 -10.36 36.00
CA SER A 863 6.13 -10.05 34.60
C SER A 863 7.38 -9.84 33.75
N MET A 864 8.38 -9.14 34.28
CA MET A 864 9.64 -8.87 33.56
C MET A 864 10.42 -10.16 33.26
N SER A 865 10.47 -11.10 34.21
CA SER A 865 11.06 -12.43 33.97
C SER A 865 10.31 -13.25 32.91
N ILE A 866 9.03 -12.94 32.63
CA ILE A 866 8.28 -13.54 31.51
C ILE A 866 8.63 -12.81 30.21
N ILE A 867 8.65 -11.48 30.20
CA ILE A 867 9.01 -10.65 29.04
C ILE A 867 10.40 -11.02 28.50
N ASP A 868 11.40 -11.17 29.39
CA ASP A 868 12.76 -11.59 29.05
C ASP A 868 12.80 -12.99 28.39
N ARG A 869 12.16 -13.98 29.01
CA ARG A 869 12.04 -15.36 28.48
C ARG A 869 11.38 -15.42 27.10
N LEU A 870 10.60 -14.40 26.73
CA LEU A 870 9.90 -14.30 25.46
C LEU A 870 10.62 -13.41 24.43
N ASP A 871 11.91 -13.12 24.62
CA ASP A 871 12.70 -12.20 23.78
C ASP A 871 12.13 -10.76 23.74
N GLY A 872 11.25 -10.38 24.67
CA GLY A 872 10.51 -9.11 24.61
C GLY A 872 11.43 -7.89 24.61
N VAL A 873 12.49 -7.90 25.42
CA VAL A 873 13.51 -6.82 25.44
C VAL A 873 14.24 -6.71 24.11
N ARG A 874 14.58 -7.85 23.49
CA ARG A 874 15.24 -7.93 22.17
C ARG A 874 14.33 -7.41 21.05
N LEU A 875 13.02 -7.66 21.15
CA LEU A 875 12.01 -7.11 20.24
C LEU A 875 11.84 -5.59 20.41
N LEU A 876 11.76 -5.09 21.66
CA LEU A 876 11.77 -3.65 21.94
C LEU A 876 13.03 -2.98 21.37
N TRP A 877 14.21 -3.60 21.51
CA TRP A 877 15.45 -3.08 20.91
C TRP A 877 15.42 -3.06 19.38
N SER A 878 14.73 -4.02 18.75
CA SER A 878 14.53 -4.01 17.30
C SER A 878 13.63 -2.86 16.83
N LEU A 879 12.66 -2.43 17.65
CA LEU A 879 11.76 -1.32 17.32
C LEU A 879 12.47 0.05 17.36
N LEU A 880 13.62 0.18 18.03
CA LEU A 880 14.49 1.35 17.92
C LEU A 880 14.99 1.62 16.48
N LYS A 881 14.96 0.62 15.60
CA LYS A 881 15.30 0.74 14.17
C LYS A 881 14.10 1.14 13.29
N ASN A 882 12.88 1.22 13.84
CA ASN A 882 11.67 1.58 13.08
C ASN A 882 11.78 3.02 12.51
N PRO A 883 11.33 3.30 11.27
CA PRO A 883 11.36 4.68 10.74
C PRO A 883 10.54 5.67 11.58
N HIS A 884 9.39 5.25 12.15
CA HIS A 884 8.46 6.13 12.84
C HIS A 884 9.02 6.60 14.20
N PRO A 885 9.05 7.93 14.48
CA PRO A 885 9.64 8.45 15.70
C PRO A 885 8.89 8.02 16.96
N ASP A 886 7.56 7.97 16.94
CA ASP A 886 6.80 7.64 18.15
C ASP A 886 7.01 6.18 18.58
N VAL A 887 7.23 5.27 17.62
CA VAL A 887 7.57 3.86 17.90
C VAL A 887 8.97 3.76 18.49
N LYS A 888 9.94 4.55 18.01
CA LYS A 888 11.27 4.65 18.62
C LYS A 888 11.18 5.18 20.06
N ALA A 889 10.43 6.25 20.27
CA ALA A 889 10.30 6.90 21.57
C ALA A 889 9.59 6.01 22.60
N SER A 890 8.51 5.32 22.20
CA SER A 890 7.78 4.40 23.08
C SER A 890 8.56 3.12 23.35
N ALA A 891 9.32 2.60 22.38
CA ALA A 891 10.23 1.47 22.61
C ALA A 891 11.39 1.83 23.55
N ALA A 892 12.05 2.99 23.35
CA ALA A 892 13.10 3.47 24.25
C ALA A 892 12.58 3.72 25.68
N TRP A 893 11.36 4.25 25.81
CA TRP A 893 10.69 4.40 27.11
C TRP A 893 10.42 3.04 27.77
N ALA A 894 9.89 2.07 27.02
CA ALA A 894 9.59 0.72 27.50
C ALA A 894 10.84 -0.07 27.92
N LEU A 895 12.02 0.23 27.36
CA LEU A 895 13.29 -0.36 27.79
C LEU A 895 13.70 0.09 29.20
N CYS A 896 13.26 1.26 29.68
CA CYS A 896 13.64 1.76 31.01
C CYS A 896 13.23 0.80 32.15
N PRO A 897 11.95 0.44 32.33
CA PRO A 897 11.54 -0.52 33.36
C PRO A 897 12.05 -1.94 33.08
N CYS A 898 12.23 -2.33 31.81
CA CYS A 898 12.82 -3.63 31.45
C CYS A 898 14.26 -3.77 31.95
N ILE A 899 15.09 -2.73 31.80
CA ILE A 899 16.48 -2.72 32.25
C ILE A 899 16.54 -2.58 33.77
N GLU A 900 15.68 -1.77 34.37
CA GLU A 900 15.66 -1.55 35.83
C GLU A 900 15.24 -2.79 36.64
N ASN A 901 14.37 -3.65 36.08
CA ASN A 901 13.84 -4.83 36.77
C ASN A 901 14.38 -6.18 36.24
N ALA A 902 15.34 -6.16 35.29
CA ALA A 902 16.04 -7.35 34.84
C ALA A 902 17.10 -7.79 35.87
N LYS A 903 17.23 -9.11 36.09
CA LYS A 903 18.18 -9.67 37.06
C LYS A 903 19.64 -9.41 36.69
N ASP A 904 19.96 -9.62 35.42
CA ASP A 904 21.32 -9.53 34.87
C ASP A 904 21.37 -8.42 33.80
N ALA A 905 20.85 -7.24 34.15
CA ALA A 905 20.59 -6.14 33.21
C ALA A 905 21.82 -5.70 32.40
N GLY A 906 23.00 -5.69 33.01
CA GLY A 906 24.28 -5.40 32.33
C GLY A 906 24.57 -6.38 31.19
N GLU A 907 24.60 -7.68 31.51
CA GLU A 907 24.85 -8.74 30.52
C GLU A 907 23.76 -8.80 29.44
N MET A 908 22.48 -8.65 29.83
CA MET A 908 21.35 -8.60 28.91
C MET A 908 21.54 -7.50 27.85
N VAL A 909 21.87 -6.27 28.26
CA VAL A 909 22.10 -5.16 27.34
C VAL A 909 23.32 -5.41 26.44
N ARG A 910 24.43 -5.92 27.00
CA ARG A 910 25.64 -6.27 26.24
C ARG A 910 25.43 -7.43 25.25
N SER A 911 24.47 -8.31 25.48
CA SER A 911 24.13 -9.41 24.56
C SER A 911 23.57 -8.92 23.22
N PHE A 912 23.05 -7.69 23.16
CA PHE A 912 22.54 -7.08 21.93
C PHE A 912 23.71 -6.47 21.13
N VAL A 913 24.30 -7.25 20.22
CA VAL A 913 25.39 -6.81 19.33
C VAL A 913 24.98 -5.55 18.55
N GLY A 914 25.80 -4.48 18.66
CA GLY A 914 25.51 -3.15 18.10
C GLY A 914 24.35 -2.40 18.78
N GLY A 915 23.78 -2.94 19.86
CA GLY A 915 22.63 -2.40 20.56
C GLY A 915 22.94 -1.10 21.30
N LEU A 916 24.09 -1.04 21.99
CA LEU A 916 24.57 0.17 22.66
C LEU A 916 24.93 1.28 21.67
N GLU A 917 25.63 0.93 20.58
CA GLU A 917 25.93 1.87 19.49
C GLU A 917 24.66 2.46 18.87
N LEU A 918 23.63 1.64 18.65
CA LEU A 918 22.33 2.10 18.15
C LEU A 918 21.68 3.13 19.09
N VAL A 919 21.67 2.87 20.39
CA VAL A 919 21.10 3.80 21.39
C VAL A 919 21.87 5.13 21.40
N VAL A 920 23.20 5.11 21.34
CA VAL A 920 24.02 6.32 21.25
C VAL A 920 23.79 7.05 19.92
N ASN A 921 23.68 6.34 18.80
CA ASN A 921 23.38 6.92 17.49
C ASN A 921 22.00 7.61 17.43
N LEU A 922 21.00 7.16 18.20
CA LEU A 922 19.69 7.81 18.27
C LEU A 922 19.72 9.21 18.91
N LEU A 923 20.79 9.59 19.62
CA LEU A 923 21.01 10.97 20.08
C LEU A 923 21.21 11.97 18.93
N LYS A 924 21.36 11.48 17.69
CA LYS A 924 21.41 12.29 16.46
C LYS A 924 20.01 12.60 15.88
N SER A 925 18.93 12.15 16.51
CA SER A 925 17.55 12.39 16.06
C SER A 925 17.08 13.84 16.25
N ASP A 926 16.33 14.38 15.29
CA ASP A 926 15.70 15.70 15.41
C ASP A 926 14.42 15.69 16.29
N ASN A 927 13.87 14.52 16.59
CA ASN A 927 12.63 14.40 17.37
C ASN A 927 12.94 14.45 18.88
N LYS A 928 12.46 15.50 19.55
CA LYS A 928 12.69 15.77 20.99
C LYS A 928 12.14 14.69 21.92
N GLU A 929 11.06 14.01 21.55
CA GLU A 929 10.45 12.93 22.34
C GLU A 929 11.30 11.65 22.22
N VAL A 930 11.81 11.33 21.02
CA VAL A 930 12.82 10.27 20.83
C VAL A 930 14.06 10.55 21.67
N LEU A 931 14.60 11.77 21.60
CA LEU A 931 15.77 12.16 22.39
C LEU A 931 15.52 12.03 23.90
N ALA A 932 14.33 12.43 24.40
CA ALA A 932 13.99 12.36 25.81
C ALA A 932 13.94 10.89 26.30
N SER A 933 13.24 10.01 25.58
CA SER A 933 13.16 8.58 25.89
C SER A 933 14.52 7.87 25.76
N VAL A 934 15.34 8.26 24.78
CA VAL A 934 16.70 7.71 24.61
C VAL A 934 17.62 8.16 25.76
N CYS A 935 17.53 9.40 26.22
CA CYS A 935 18.26 9.84 27.42
C CYS A 935 17.80 9.08 28.69
N ALA A 936 16.50 8.82 28.84
CA ALA A 936 15.98 7.99 29.95
C ALA A 936 16.48 6.54 29.86
N ALA A 937 16.56 5.96 28.66
CA ALA A 937 17.14 4.63 28.45
C ALA A 937 18.64 4.61 28.79
N ILE A 938 19.41 5.59 28.32
CA ILE A 938 20.85 5.75 28.64
C ILE A 938 21.07 5.88 30.15
N THR A 939 20.23 6.64 30.85
CA THR A 939 20.29 6.78 32.32
C THR A 939 20.18 5.42 33.04
N ASN A 940 19.37 4.50 32.50
CA ASN A 940 19.22 3.15 33.06
C ASN A 940 20.34 2.20 32.62
N ILE A 941 20.77 2.26 31.36
CA ILE A 941 21.91 1.50 30.82
C ILE A 941 23.19 1.82 31.61
N ALA A 942 23.43 3.11 31.87
CA ALA A 942 24.60 3.64 32.58
C ALA A 942 24.61 3.37 34.10
N LYS A 943 23.61 2.66 34.65
CA LYS A 943 23.69 2.10 36.02
C LYS A 943 24.71 0.96 36.11
N ASP A 944 24.96 0.26 35.00
CA ASP A 944 26.01 -0.74 34.89
C ASP A 944 27.32 -0.13 34.39
N GLN A 945 28.42 -0.46 35.06
CA GLN A 945 29.71 0.18 34.85
C GLN A 945 30.36 -0.21 33.51
N GLU A 946 30.15 -1.44 33.05
CA GLU A 946 30.70 -1.94 31.77
C GLU A 946 29.91 -1.37 30.58
N ASN A 947 28.58 -1.32 30.68
CA ASN A 947 27.73 -0.60 29.75
C ASN A 947 28.14 0.87 29.62
N LEU A 948 28.37 1.54 30.76
CA LEU A 948 28.80 2.94 30.79
C LEU A 948 30.16 3.17 30.11
N ALA A 949 31.09 2.21 30.24
CA ALA A 949 32.35 2.23 29.48
C ALA A 949 32.07 2.18 27.96
N VAL A 950 31.31 1.19 27.51
CA VAL A 950 31.06 0.96 26.07
C VAL A 950 30.30 2.13 25.41
N ILE A 951 29.29 2.72 26.07
CA ILE A 951 28.62 3.93 25.52
C ILE A 951 29.53 5.17 25.53
N THR A 952 30.50 5.23 26.44
CA THR A 952 31.53 6.28 26.43
C THR A 952 32.40 6.16 25.19
N ASP A 953 32.88 4.96 24.88
CA ASP A 953 33.71 4.69 23.70
C ASP A 953 32.95 4.94 22.38
N HIS A 954 31.64 4.69 22.35
CA HIS A 954 30.76 5.09 21.24
C HIS A 954 30.45 6.60 21.15
N GLY A 955 31.01 7.43 22.03
CA GLY A 955 30.90 8.89 21.96
C GLY A 955 29.62 9.48 22.54
N VAL A 956 29.04 8.90 23.59
CA VAL A 956 27.84 9.45 24.26
C VAL A 956 28.06 10.88 24.80
N VAL A 957 29.27 11.20 25.29
CA VAL A 957 29.61 12.48 25.92
C VAL A 957 29.46 13.68 24.97
N PRO A 958 30.12 13.74 23.78
CA PRO A 958 29.92 14.84 22.84
C PRO A 958 28.49 14.93 22.31
N LEU A 959 27.79 13.81 22.15
CA LEU A 959 26.40 13.80 21.67
C LEU A 959 25.43 14.39 22.70
N LEU A 960 25.48 13.96 23.96
CA LEU A 960 24.67 14.57 25.03
C LEU A 960 25.03 16.06 25.24
N SER A 961 26.32 16.41 25.15
CA SER A 961 26.77 17.81 25.25
C SER A 961 26.17 18.70 24.16
N LYS A 962 26.08 18.21 22.91
CA LYS A 962 25.45 18.92 21.79
C LYS A 962 23.96 19.19 22.03
N LEU A 963 23.26 18.30 22.74
CA LEU A 963 21.83 18.44 23.06
C LEU A 963 21.55 19.40 24.23
N ALA A 964 22.58 19.79 25.00
CA ALA A 964 22.42 20.57 26.23
C ALA A 964 21.79 21.96 26.02
N ASN A 965 21.82 22.52 24.80
CA ASN A 965 21.17 23.79 24.48
C ASN A 965 19.72 23.61 23.98
N THR A 966 18.84 23.04 24.81
CA THR A 966 17.42 22.79 24.50
C THR A 966 16.45 23.55 25.41
N ASN A 967 15.23 23.76 24.90
CA ASN A 967 14.13 24.47 25.55
C ASN A 967 12.93 23.57 25.91
N ASN A 968 13.01 22.26 25.70
CA ASN A 968 11.96 21.32 26.08
C ASN A 968 12.29 20.71 27.45
N ASP A 969 11.49 21.01 28.48
CA ASP A 969 11.77 20.61 29.87
C ASP A 969 11.79 19.08 30.08
N LYS A 970 10.96 18.31 29.36
CA LYS A 970 11.00 16.83 29.40
C LYS A 970 12.35 16.28 28.90
N LEU A 971 12.88 16.84 27.81
CA LEU A 971 14.23 16.52 27.35
C LEU A 971 15.29 17.02 28.33
N ARG A 972 15.16 18.24 28.88
CA ARG A 972 16.11 18.79 29.87
C ARG A 972 16.28 17.86 31.08
N ARG A 973 15.16 17.36 31.62
CA ARG A 973 15.15 16.41 32.74
C ARG A 973 15.99 15.16 32.41
N HIS A 974 15.59 14.39 31.40
CA HIS A 974 16.24 13.12 31.11
C HIS A 974 17.66 13.29 30.57
N LEU A 975 17.97 14.39 29.88
CA LEU A 975 19.32 14.73 29.46
C LEU A 975 20.23 15.03 30.66
N ALA A 976 19.74 15.76 31.66
CA ALA A 976 20.50 16.01 32.89
C ALA A 976 20.68 14.72 33.71
N GLU A 977 19.64 13.88 33.83
CA GLU A 977 19.74 12.53 34.44
C GLU A 977 20.82 11.68 33.73
N ALA A 978 20.86 11.69 32.39
CA ALA A 978 21.85 10.94 31.60
C ALA A 978 23.28 11.47 31.76
N ILE A 979 23.47 12.80 31.73
CA ILE A 979 24.78 13.44 31.96
C ILE A 979 25.28 13.14 33.37
N SER A 980 24.40 13.23 34.38
CA SER A 980 24.70 12.90 35.77
C SER A 980 25.28 11.49 35.92
N ARG A 981 24.61 10.48 35.33
CA ARG A 981 25.12 9.09 35.32
C ARG A 981 26.43 8.96 34.53
N CYS A 982 26.53 9.59 33.36
CA CYS A 982 27.73 9.48 32.54
C CYS A 982 28.98 10.11 33.18
N CYS A 983 28.83 11.08 34.10
CA CYS A 983 29.94 11.68 34.85
C CYS A 983 30.61 10.74 35.87
N MET A 984 29.99 9.60 36.19
CA MET A 984 30.51 8.60 37.12
C MET A 984 31.64 7.72 36.52
N TRP A 985 31.97 7.90 35.24
CA TRP A 985 33.00 7.12 34.54
C TRP A 985 34.22 7.93 34.10
N GLY A 986 35.41 7.42 34.44
CA GLY A 986 36.70 7.86 33.91
C GLY A 986 36.90 9.39 33.90
N ARG A 987 37.15 9.94 32.71
CA ARG A 987 37.33 11.39 32.48
C ARG A 987 36.08 12.10 31.95
N ASN A 988 34.91 11.44 31.94
CA ASN A 988 33.70 11.99 31.31
C ASN A 988 33.30 13.36 31.89
N ARG A 989 33.45 13.54 33.21
CA ARG A 989 33.22 14.85 33.88
C ARG A 989 34.03 16.00 33.28
N VAL A 990 35.29 15.74 32.89
CA VAL A 990 36.19 16.73 32.28
C VAL A 990 35.75 16.96 30.83
N ALA A 991 35.50 15.89 30.08
CA ALA A 991 35.05 15.96 28.69
C ALA A 991 33.70 16.69 28.53
N PHE A 992 32.76 16.55 29.47
CA PHE A 992 31.51 17.36 29.49
C PHE A 992 31.80 18.86 29.69
N GLY A 993 32.84 19.21 30.44
CA GLY A 993 33.36 20.58 30.58
C GLY A 993 33.97 21.10 29.28
N GLU A 994 34.89 20.33 28.69
CA GLU A 994 35.55 20.64 27.41
C GLU A 994 34.54 20.80 26.26
N HIS A 995 33.49 19.96 26.21
CA HIS A 995 32.37 20.06 25.28
C HIS A 995 31.31 21.11 25.67
N LYS A 996 31.57 21.93 26.70
CA LYS A 996 30.78 23.11 27.11
C LYS A 996 29.34 22.81 27.54
N ALA A 997 29.06 21.61 28.07
CA ALA A 997 27.73 21.22 28.54
C ALA A 997 27.30 21.93 29.84
N VAL A 998 28.27 22.35 30.67
CA VAL A 998 28.03 22.92 32.01
C VAL A 998 27.21 24.22 31.97
N ALA A 999 27.58 25.18 31.13
CA ALA A 999 26.91 26.49 31.09
C ALA A 999 25.43 26.41 30.64
N PRO A 1000 25.05 25.60 29.63
CA PRO A 1000 23.65 25.29 29.34
C PRO A 1000 22.90 24.63 30.51
N LEU A 1001 23.51 23.67 31.22
CA LEU A 1001 22.87 23.02 32.38
C LEU A 1001 22.56 24.03 33.50
N VAL A 1002 23.45 24.97 33.80
CA VAL A 1002 23.16 26.04 34.78
C VAL A 1002 21.93 26.87 34.40
N ARG A 1003 21.60 26.98 33.11
CA ARG A 1003 20.37 27.66 32.65
C ARG A 1003 19.10 26.84 32.89
N TYR A 1004 19.18 25.51 33.04
CA TYR A 1004 18.03 24.66 33.35
C TYR A 1004 17.51 24.91 34.77
N LEU A 1005 18.35 25.40 35.69
CA LEU A 1005 17.97 25.87 37.04
C LEU A 1005 17.04 27.10 37.03
N LYS A 1006 16.68 27.62 35.85
CA LYS A 1006 15.69 28.69 35.66
C LYS A 1006 14.36 28.17 35.08
N SER A 1007 14.17 26.85 35.04
CA SER A 1007 12.89 26.25 34.65
C SER A 1007 11.84 26.47 35.74
N ASN A 1008 10.59 26.13 35.44
CA ASN A 1008 9.52 26.07 36.44
C ASN A 1008 9.25 24.63 36.91
N ASP A 1009 9.90 23.62 36.32
CA ASP A 1009 9.71 22.20 36.67
C ASP A 1009 10.71 21.73 37.74
N THR A 1010 10.21 21.37 38.92
CA THR A 1010 10.98 20.78 40.03
C THR A 1010 11.75 19.53 39.63
N ASN A 1011 11.24 18.73 38.68
CA ASN A 1011 11.95 17.53 38.20
C ASN A 1011 13.19 17.92 37.38
N VAL A 1012 13.10 18.96 36.55
CA VAL A 1012 14.25 19.54 35.84
C VAL A 1012 15.26 20.08 36.86
N HIS A 1013 14.81 20.74 37.93
CA HIS A 1013 15.70 21.19 39.00
C HIS A 1013 16.42 20.02 39.68
N ARG A 1014 15.72 18.96 40.12
CA ARG A 1014 16.34 17.78 40.73
C ARG A 1014 17.39 17.14 39.81
N ALA A 1015 17.02 16.84 38.57
CA ALA A 1015 17.90 16.25 37.58
C ALA A 1015 19.14 17.12 37.29
N THR A 1016 18.94 18.43 37.13
CA THR A 1016 20.01 19.40 36.84
C THR A 1016 20.94 19.56 38.04
N ALA A 1017 20.41 19.68 39.26
CA ALA A 1017 21.23 19.78 40.47
C ALA A 1017 22.08 18.51 40.69
N GLN A 1018 21.52 17.33 40.43
CA GLN A 1018 22.28 16.07 40.45
C GLN A 1018 23.41 16.06 39.40
N ALA A 1019 23.13 16.49 38.16
CA ALA A 1019 24.15 16.59 37.11
C ALA A 1019 25.26 17.59 37.45
N LEU A 1020 24.90 18.78 37.94
CA LEU A 1020 25.86 19.79 38.37
C LEU A 1020 26.67 19.33 39.58
N TYR A 1021 26.07 18.61 40.53
CA TYR A 1021 26.81 18.01 41.64
C TYR A 1021 27.91 17.05 41.14
N GLN A 1022 27.58 16.11 40.24
CA GLN A 1022 28.56 15.18 39.66
C GLN A 1022 29.66 15.90 38.84
N LEU A 1023 29.27 16.93 38.07
CA LEU A 1023 30.21 17.75 37.31
C LEU A 1023 31.13 18.60 38.21
N SER A 1024 30.65 19.02 39.38
CA SER A 1024 31.39 19.87 40.34
C SER A 1024 32.49 19.16 41.11
N GLU A 1025 32.67 17.85 40.94
CA GLU A 1025 33.88 17.16 41.40
C GLU A 1025 35.14 17.59 40.61
N ASP A 1026 34.95 18.22 39.45
CA ASP A 1026 36.01 18.83 38.65
C ASP A 1026 36.13 20.34 38.90
N ALA A 1027 37.37 20.85 38.86
CA ALA A 1027 37.69 22.24 39.21
C ALA A 1027 37.31 23.25 38.11
N ASP A 1028 37.54 22.93 36.83
CA ASP A 1028 37.24 23.82 35.71
C ASP A 1028 35.73 23.91 35.47
N ASN A 1029 35.02 22.80 35.70
CA ASN A 1029 33.57 22.78 35.79
C ASN A 1029 33.05 23.70 36.90
N CYS A 1030 33.63 23.67 38.11
CA CYS A 1030 33.25 24.57 39.21
C CYS A 1030 33.42 26.05 38.86
N ILE A 1031 34.52 26.42 38.17
CA ILE A 1031 34.74 27.79 37.69
C ILE A 1031 33.63 28.17 36.71
N THR A 1032 33.36 27.33 35.72
CA THR A 1032 32.32 27.53 34.72
C THR A 1032 30.93 27.70 35.34
N MET A 1033 30.59 26.91 36.37
CA MET A 1033 29.34 27.04 37.13
C MET A 1033 29.24 28.36 37.89
N HIS A 1034 30.33 28.79 38.52
CA HIS A 1034 30.37 30.04 39.26
C HIS A 1034 30.19 31.25 38.34
N GLU A 1035 30.90 31.29 37.20
CA GLU A 1035 30.78 32.35 36.18
C GLU A 1035 29.37 32.46 35.60
N ASN A 1036 28.66 31.34 35.46
CA ASN A 1036 27.27 31.31 34.99
C ASN A 1036 26.23 31.57 36.11
N GLY A 1037 26.68 31.90 37.33
CA GLY A 1037 25.81 32.31 38.44
C GLY A 1037 25.10 31.17 39.17
N ALA A 1038 25.55 29.92 39.02
CA ALA A 1038 24.88 28.73 39.59
C ALA A 1038 24.66 28.84 41.10
N VAL A 1039 25.61 29.41 41.85
CA VAL A 1039 25.54 29.50 43.32
C VAL A 1039 24.28 30.19 43.81
N LYS A 1040 23.82 31.27 43.16
CA LYS A 1040 22.61 31.97 43.57
C LYS A 1040 21.36 31.10 43.39
N LEU A 1041 21.25 30.44 42.23
CA LEU A 1041 20.11 29.58 41.90
C LEU A 1041 20.06 28.33 42.79
N LEU A 1042 21.23 27.73 43.08
CA LEU A 1042 21.32 26.57 43.95
C LEU A 1042 21.04 26.91 45.42
N LEU A 1043 21.39 28.12 45.91
CA LEU A 1043 21.09 28.53 47.28
C LEU A 1043 19.58 28.56 47.56
N ASP A 1044 18.79 29.07 46.61
CA ASP A 1044 17.32 29.04 46.72
C ASP A 1044 16.80 27.59 46.76
N MET A 1045 17.44 26.68 46.01
CA MET A 1045 17.08 25.24 45.96
C MET A 1045 17.49 24.43 47.21
N VAL A 1046 18.44 24.90 48.02
CA VAL A 1046 18.71 24.27 49.34
C VAL A 1046 17.51 24.40 50.28
N GLY A 1047 16.63 25.40 50.07
CA GLY A 1047 15.36 25.54 50.78
C GLY A 1047 14.21 24.67 50.23
N SER A 1048 14.46 23.82 49.24
CA SER A 1048 13.44 22.98 48.61
C SER A 1048 12.84 21.93 49.57
N PRO A 1049 11.54 21.61 49.48
CA PRO A 1049 10.95 20.45 50.19
C PRO A 1049 11.35 19.10 49.58
N ASP A 1050 12.01 19.10 48.42
CA ASP A 1050 12.51 17.91 47.73
C ASP A 1050 13.93 17.58 48.24
N GLN A 1051 14.04 16.47 48.99
CA GLN A 1051 15.29 16.05 49.64
C GLN A 1051 16.41 15.76 48.63
N ASP A 1052 16.13 15.08 47.51
CA ASP A 1052 17.12 14.76 46.48
C ASP A 1052 17.70 16.04 45.86
N LEU A 1053 16.84 17.04 45.63
CA LEU A 1053 17.24 18.35 45.12
C LEU A 1053 18.04 19.13 46.18
N GLN A 1054 17.60 19.13 47.43
CA GLN A 1054 18.30 19.79 48.54
C GLN A 1054 19.72 19.22 48.73
N GLU A 1055 19.87 17.89 48.77
CA GLU A 1055 21.16 17.22 48.93
C GLU A 1055 22.09 17.50 47.75
N ALA A 1056 21.60 17.40 46.51
CA ALA A 1056 22.40 17.68 45.32
C ALA A 1056 22.82 19.16 45.23
N ALA A 1057 21.92 20.10 45.54
CA ALA A 1057 22.23 21.53 45.54
C ALA A 1057 23.27 21.88 46.63
N ALA A 1058 23.09 21.37 47.85
CA ALA A 1058 24.03 21.57 48.94
C ALA A 1058 25.40 20.94 48.64
N GLY A 1059 25.43 19.73 48.06
CA GLY A 1059 26.64 19.05 47.61
C GLY A 1059 27.42 19.86 46.57
N CYS A 1060 26.72 20.34 45.53
CA CYS A 1060 27.30 21.17 44.47
C CYS A 1060 27.89 22.48 45.02
N ILE A 1061 27.17 23.18 45.92
CA ILE A 1061 27.67 24.39 46.58
C ILE A 1061 28.89 24.07 47.46
N SER A 1062 28.88 22.93 48.16
CA SER A 1062 29.99 22.50 49.01
C SER A 1062 31.28 22.29 48.18
N ASN A 1063 31.18 21.65 47.02
CA ASN A 1063 32.32 21.46 46.11
C ASN A 1063 32.86 22.81 45.59
N ILE A 1064 32.00 23.70 45.10
CA ILE A 1064 32.39 25.05 44.64
C ILE A 1064 33.07 25.85 45.78
N ARG A 1065 32.54 25.80 47.02
CA ARG A 1065 33.17 26.51 48.15
C ARG A 1065 34.49 25.87 48.59
N ARG A 1066 34.63 24.54 48.52
CA ARG A 1066 35.92 23.87 48.79
C ARG A 1066 37.01 24.30 47.80
N LEU A 1067 36.68 24.40 46.51
CA LEU A 1067 37.61 24.93 45.51
C LEU A 1067 38.01 26.37 45.84
N ALA A 1068 37.04 27.27 46.08
CA ALA A 1068 37.32 28.65 46.45
C ALA A 1068 38.19 28.78 47.71
N LEU A 1069 37.94 27.96 48.74
CA LEU A 1069 38.77 27.89 49.96
C LEU A 1069 40.19 27.36 49.69
N ALA A 1070 40.36 26.43 48.76
CA ALA A 1070 41.67 25.94 48.35
C ALA A 1070 42.46 27.04 47.62
N THR A 1071 41.80 27.78 46.70
CA THR A 1071 42.40 28.94 46.03
C THR A 1071 42.71 30.09 46.99
N GLU A 1072 41.85 30.36 47.97
CA GLU A 1072 42.12 31.33 49.04
C GLU A 1072 43.37 30.94 49.82
N LYS A 1073 43.48 29.68 50.28
CA LYS A 1073 44.66 29.19 51.01
C LYS A 1073 45.94 29.27 50.17
N ALA A 1074 45.88 28.85 48.90
CA ALA A 1074 47.01 28.88 47.97
C ALA A 1074 47.49 30.30 47.60
N ARG A 1075 46.75 31.36 47.96
CA ARG A 1075 47.19 32.76 47.83
C ARG A 1075 47.90 33.30 49.07
N TYR A 1076 47.84 32.61 50.20
CA TYR A 1076 48.46 33.00 51.48
C TYR A 1076 49.57 32.04 51.94
N THR A 1077 49.89 31.03 51.13
CA THR A 1077 51.05 30.13 51.25
C THR A 1077 52.03 30.42 50.13
#